data_AF-A8MHX6-F1
#
_entry.id   AF-A8MHX6-F1
#
_cell.length_a   1.000
_cell.length_b   1.000
_cell.length_c   1.000
_cell.angle_alpha   90.00
_cell.angle_beta   90.00
_cell.angle_gamma   90.00
#
_symmetry.space_group_name_H-M   'P 1'
#
loop_
_entity.id
_entity.type
_entity.pdbx_description
1 polymer ?
#
loop_
_entity_poly.entity_id
_entity_poly.type
_entity_poly.pdbx_seq_one_letter_code
_entity_poly.pdbx_strand_id
1 'polypeptide(L)'
;MQSLLNNGGGLLDRVKFYSEWDMACGIELNKIADKINVSSFENQCKISDIIEFHNILKYLEIKRFSDYIEEVTHSDSKILVKELRKKIGQFLGVYGSNYAKLYDEIDFIETEDYLEIIEEYKLYEKIGELDFKELLNKEYVHIYMVLQFKRLTEHCDSFVKERILSDPRNAETIISKYLGETTLFLPPSLLSDEVVELIDRYIDSSEVNINYLRSIITFPTNRGLIIPDKVKLHAKRKEIIENEKIFSNGTGIESSVSITYPTDLNEEIIITKTGTSVDIKVSRKWIEENQDLPTLWNNFIHLFNIVDDKFRLTLVSKTNGMSALESAFSPSGSHLYKTSFGFNFMEMIANAEVYSYIQVMNTFNIRIEDMIEWFFMKYLKDEFSIENFVVKMPSDVTPYFEKCRSILPEIDRVFKQYNALVEDGEIDQELIQLSSSSFKNNEIKSFNTNKYVYPLDGWCKTASYLLFSDQSGIFYLPSKKEKYRNFLDLVVKDSVKKSDFLEHQLHRMQWLFDNELIFENDDGYIKIVDIKTVYILKEFYYEDVLSYWHYHKEIRSLIDDFERKNYVTFESTLLSRNEQDYLDYYLNKSKFTNGFDIRNRYLHGTNGSDENQYKTDYYLILKLFIIIVIKINDDLCIKEDYEANPL
;
A
#
# COMPACT_ATOMS: atom_id res chain seq x y z
N MET A 1 -27.04 4.46 -18.43
CA MET A 1 -27.12 5.05 -17.08
C MET A 1 -28.38 5.89 -16.85
N GLN A 2 -28.79 6.76 -17.77
CA GLN A 2 -29.95 7.64 -17.53
C GLN A 2 -31.33 6.97 -17.68
N SER A 3 -31.41 5.78 -18.28
CA SER A 3 -32.67 5.00 -18.39
C SER A 3 -32.93 4.04 -17.22
N LEU A 4 -31.96 3.84 -16.32
CA LEU A 4 -32.10 2.98 -15.13
C LEU A 4 -32.66 3.74 -13.90
N LEU A 5 -32.66 5.06 -13.93
CA LEU A 5 -33.12 5.90 -12.82
C LEU A 5 -34.65 6.05 -12.74
N ASN A 6 -35.40 5.73 -13.81
CA ASN A 6 -36.84 6.00 -13.86
C ASN A 6 -37.73 4.86 -13.33
N ASN A 7 -37.18 3.68 -13.00
CA ASN A 7 -37.94 2.55 -12.44
C ASN A 7 -37.70 2.31 -10.94
N GLY A 8 -36.83 3.09 -10.28
CA GLY A 8 -36.40 2.87 -8.88
C GLY A 8 -37.20 3.59 -7.79
N GLY A 9 -38.36 4.18 -8.12
CA GLY A 9 -39.10 5.06 -7.20
C GLY A 9 -39.65 4.40 -5.92
N GLY A 10 -39.64 3.07 -5.82
CA GLY A 10 -40.07 2.35 -4.60
C GLY A 10 -38.95 1.80 -3.72
N LEU A 11 -37.69 1.75 -4.21
CA LEU A 11 -36.57 1.11 -3.51
C LEU A 11 -35.81 2.05 -2.56
N LEU A 12 -35.87 3.37 -2.78
CA LEU A 12 -35.14 4.36 -1.98
C LEU A 12 -35.72 4.60 -0.56
N ASP A 13 -36.91 4.07 -0.27
CA ASP A 13 -37.64 4.28 0.99
C ASP A 13 -37.48 3.15 2.03
N ARG A 14 -36.87 2.01 1.67
CA ARG A 14 -36.63 0.91 2.62
C ARG A 14 -35.33 1.10 3.40
N VAL A 15 -35.30 0.55 4.61
CA VAL A 15 -34.11 0.54 5.47
C VAL A 15 -33.13 -0.52 5.00
N LYS A 16 -31.87 -0.13 4.77
CA LYS A 16 -30.77 -1.04 4.43
C LYS A 16 -29.60 -0.84 5.39
N PHE A 17 -29.03 -1.94 5.87
CA PHE A 17 -27.83 -1.95 6.67
C PHE A 17 -26.64 -2.36 5.81
N TYR A 18 -25.65 -1.48 5.70
CA TYR A 18 -24.39 -1.76 4.99
C TYR A 18 -23.28 -2.10 5.98
N SER A 19 -23.01 -1.18 6.92
CA SER A 19 -22.10 -1.41 8.04
C SER A 19 -22.39 -0.39 9.15
N GLU A 20 -21.87 -0.61 10.35
CA GLU A 20 -21.98 0.38 11.42
C GLU A 20 -21.20 1.68 11.11
N TRP A 21 -20.23 1.64 10.19
CA TRP A 21 -19.35 2.75 9.84
C TRP A 21 -19.79 3.48 8.57
N ASP A 22 -20.91 3.08 7.97
CA ASP A 22 -21.41 3.65 6.73
C ASP A 22 -21.91 5.09 6.92
N MET A 23 -21.62 5.98 5.97
CA MET A 23 -22.08 7.37 6.04
C MET A 23 -23.60 7.50 5.87
N ALA A 24 -24.27 6.51 5.31
CA ALA A 24 -25.72 6.45 5.18
C ALA A 24 -26.43 6.17 6.52
N CYS A 25 -25.74 5.71 7.57
CA CYS A 25 -26.37 5.34 8.85
C CYS A 25 -27.28 6.44 9.40
N GLY A 26 -26.90 7.72 9.31
CA GLY A 26 -27.73 8.82 9.79
C GLY A 26 -29.07 8.93 9.06
N ILE A 27 -29.07 8.73 7.73
CA ILE A 27 -30.30 8.74 6.91
C ILE A 27 -31.15 7.52 7.26
N GLU A 28 -30.54 6.35 7.37
CA GLU A 28 -31.23 5.08 7.67
C GLU A 28 -31.83 5.08 9.08
N LEU A 29 -31.14 5.63 10.09
CA LEU A 29 -31.67 5.79 11.45
C LEU A 29 -32.92 6.68 11.49
N ASN A 30 -32.96 7.75 10.69
CA ASN A 30 -34.15 8.60 10.60
C ASN A 30 -35.32 7.85 9.96
N LYS A 31 -35.08 7.08 8.89
CA LYS A 31 -36.11 6.20 8.29
C LYS A 31 -36.67 5.20 9.31
N ILE A 32 -35.80 4.61 10.13
CA ILE A 32 -36.19 3.68 11.20
C ILE A 32 -37.10 4.40 12.20
N ALA A 33 -36.69 5.58 12.67
CA ALA A 33 -37.46 6.36 13.64
C ALA A 33 -38.85 6.74 13.09
N ASP A 34 -38.92 7.18 11.83
CA ASP A 34 -40.18 7.53 11.16
C ASP A 34 -41.13 6.33 11.07
N LYS A 35 -40.62 5.15 10.71
CA LYS A 35 -41.42 3.91 10.63
C LYS A 35 -41.97 3.48 12.00
N ILE A 36 -41.16 3.59 13.06
CA ILE A 36 -41.58 3.29 14.43
C ILE A 36 -42.69 4.25 14.88
N ASN A 37 -42.49 5.56 14.69
CA ASN A 37 -43.42 6.60 15.12
C ASN A 37 -44.79 6.52 14.44
N VAL A 38 -44.86 6.05 13.19
CA VAL A 38 -46.12 5.87 12.45
C VAL A 38 -46.73 4.48 12.64
N SER A 39 -46.13 3.61 13.48
CA SER A 39 -46.57 2.22 13.69
C SER A 39 -46.73 1.44 12.37
N SER A 40 -45.89 1.72 11.38
CA SER A 40 -46.09 1.29 9.99
C SER A 40 -45.75 -0.18 9.73
N PHE A 41 -45.58 -1.00 10.76
CA PHE A 41 -45.31 -2.42 10.59
C PHE A 41 -46.61 -3.16 10.26
N GLU A 42 -46.88 -3.34 8.97
CA GLU A 42 -48.10 -3.97 8.46
C GLU A 42 -48.38 -5.38 9.05
N ASN A 43 -49.65 -5.80 9.01
CA ASN A 43 -50.10 -7.12 9.49
C ASN A 43 -49.92 -8.24 8.46
N GLN A 44 -49.83 -7.92 7.17
CA GLN A 44 -49.48 -8.87 6.10
C GLN A 44 -48.12 -8.46 5.54
N CYS A 45 -47.09 -9.22 5.87
CA CYS A 45 -45.72 -8.95 5.39
C CYS A 45 -45.47 -9.65 4.06
N LYS A 46 -44.70 -9.02 3.18
CA LYS A 46 -44.02 -9.62 2.02
C LYS A 46 -42.56 -9.91 2.38
N ILE A 47 -41.86 -10.68 1.54
CA ILE A 47 -40.45 -11.00 1.77
C ILE A 47 -39.55 -9.76 1.90
N SER A 48 -39.79 -8.70 1.12
CA SER A 48 -39.06 -7.43 1.23
C SER A 48 -39.28 -6.71 2.57
N ASP A 49 -40.45 -6.88 3.19
CA ASP A 49 -40.68 -6.34 4.55
C ASP A 49 -39.88 -7.13 5.59
N ILE A 50 -39.73 -8.45 5.39
CA ILE A 50 -38.92 -9.30 6.26
C ILE A 50 -37.44 -8.94 6.15
N ILE A 51 -36.95 -8.69 4.94
CA ILE A 51 -35.58 -8.24 4.69
C ILE A 51 -35.34 -6.86 5.30
N GLU A 52 -36.29 -5.95 5.17
CA GLU A 52 -36.23 -4.66 5.85
C GLU A 52 -36.19 -4.82 7.38
N PHE A 53 -37.04 -5.67 7.97
CA PHE A 53 -37.02 -5.92 9.41
C PHE A 53 -35.69 -6.49 9.88
N HIS A 54 -35.10 -7.39 9.10
CA HIS A 54 -33.76 -7.92 9.34
C HIS A 54 -32.71 -6.81 9.34
N ASN A 55 -32.73 -5.91 8.35
CA ASN A 55 -31.85 -4.75 8.32
C ASN A 55 -32.04 -3.82 9.53
N ILE A 56 -33.28 -3.57 9.97
CA ILE A 56 -33.58 -2.79 11.18
C ILE A 56 -33.01 -3.47 12.43
N LEU A 57 -33.12 -4.81 12.54
CA LEU A 57 -32.54 -5.56 13.65
C LEU A 57 -31.02 -5.35 13.75
N LYS A 58 -30.29 -5.34 12.61
CA LYS A 58 -28.84 -5.08 12.58
C LYS A 58 -28.48 -3.71 13.16
N TYR A 59 -29.28 -2.68 12.89
CA TYR A 59 -29.12 -1.37 13.54
C TYR A 59 -29.41 -1.42 15.04
N LEU A 60 -30.48 -2.10 15.47
CA LEU A 60 -30.88 -2.20 16.88
C LEU A 60 -29.91 -3.04 17.74
N GLU A 61 -29.13 -3.94 17.13
CA GLU A 61 -28.08 -4.70 17.83
C GLU A 61 -26.85 -3.85 18.18
N ILE A 62 -26.71 -2.69 17.55
CA ILE A 62 -25.61 -1.75 17.81
C ILE A 62 -26.05 -0.73 18.86
N LYS A 63 -25.42 -0.78 20.04
CA LYS A 63 -25.83 0.01 21.21
C LYS A 63 -26.01 1.51 20.95
N ARG A 64 -25.07 2.15 20.23
CA ARG A 64 -25.18 3.60 19.93
C ARG A 64 -26.40 3.95 19.08
N PHE A 65 -26.83 3.02 18.22
CA PHE A 65 -27.96 3.21 17.32
C PHE A 65 -29.26 2.89 18.04
N SER A 66 -29.29 1.83 18.85
CA SER A 66 -30.44 1.56 19.71
C SER A 66 -30.71 2.73 20.66
N ASP A 67 -29.68 3.27 21.32
CA ASP A 67 -29.82 4.38 22.27
C ASP A 67 -30.42 5.63 21.56
N TYR A 68 -29.94 5.96 20.36
CA TYR A 68 -30.50 7.04 19.53
C TYR A 68 -31.97 6.80 19.15
N ILE A 69 -32.30 5.58 18.70
CA ILE A 69 -33.67 5.24 18.32
C ILE A 69 -34.61 5.34 19.53
N GLU A 70 -34.20 4.85 20.71
CA GLU A 70 -34.97 4.97 21.94
C GLU A 70 -35.20 6.44 22.34
N GLU A 71 -34.17 7.28 22.20
CA GLU A 71 -34.24 8.70 22.49
C GLU A 71 -35.26 9.41 21.57
N VAL A 72 -35.20 9.15 20.27
CA VAL A 72 -36.01 9.84 19.25
C VAL A 72 -37.46 9.31 19.17
N THR A 73 -37.67 8.02 19.44
CA THR A 73 -38.99 7.37 19.26
C THR A 73 -39.71 7.08 20.58
N HIS A 74 -39.04 7.24 21.72
CA HIS A 74 -39.54 6.86 23.05
C HIS A 74 -40.01 5.39 23.15
N SER A 75 -39.54 4.53 22.25
CA SER A 75 -39.90 3.12 22.18
C SER A 75 -38.76 2.27 22.72
N ASP A 76 -39.07 1.24 23.52
CA ASP A 76 -38.06 0.31 24.06
C ASP A 76 -37.50 -0.59 22.95
N SER A 77 -36.19 -0.49 22.69
CA SER A 77 -35.53 -1.23 21.61
C SER A 77 -35.64 -2.75 21.79
N LYS A 78 -35.67 -3.27 23.03
CA LYS A 78 -35.80 -4.71 23.30
C LYS A 78 -37.18 -5.22 22.97
N ILE A 79 -38.21 -4.42 23.20
CA ILE A 79 -39.58 -4.76 22.81
C ILE A 79 -39.65 -4.82 21.27
N LEU A 80 -39.11 -3.81 20.60
CA LEU A 80 -39.08 -3.74 19.14
C LEU A 80 -38.33 -4.93 18.52
N VAL A 81 -37.14 -5.26 19.01
CA VAL A 81 -36.37 -6.44 18.57
C VAL A 81 -37.19 -7.72 18.70
N LYS A 82 -37.90 -7.91 19.83
CA LYS A 82 -38.73 -9.08 20.05
C LYS A 82 -39.91 -9.14 19.09
N GLU A 83 -40.55 -8.01 18.80
CA GLU A 83 -41.64 -7.92 17.84
C GLU A 83 -41.20 -8.22 16.41
N LEU A 84 -40.09 -7.62 15.95
CA LEU A 84 -39.54 -7.85 14.62
C LEU A 84 -39.13 -9.31 14.42
N ARG A 85 -38.37 -9.90 15.37
CA ARG A 85 -38.01 -11.32 15.33
C ARG A 85 -39.24 -12.23 15.30
N LYS A 86 -40.29 -11.90 16.04
CA LYS A 86 -41.56 -12.63 16.01
C LYS A 86 -42.21 -12.56 14.63
N LYS A 87 -42.27 -11.38 14.00
CA LYS A 87 -42.84 -11.21 12.65
C LYS A 87 -42.04 -11.98 11.61
N ILE A 88 -40.71 -11.90 11.63
CA ILE A 88 -39.83 -12.67 10.75
C ILE A 88 -40.10 -14.17 10.92
N GLY A 89 -40.05 -14.69 12.15
CA GLY A 89 -40.29 -16.11 12.41
C GLY A 89 -41.69 -16.59 12.01
N GLN A 90 -42.73 -15.76 12.20
CA GLN A 90 -44.10 -16.06 11.77
C GLN A 90 -44.21 -16.16 10.24
N PHE A 91 -43.64 -15.18 9.52
CA PHE A 91 -43.63 -15.20 8.06
C PHE A 91 -42.89 -16.45 7.53
N LEU A 92 -41.68 -16.69 8.03
CA LEU A 92 -40.88 -17.85 7.62
C LEU A 92 -41.56 -19.19 7.92
N GLY A 93 -42.33 -19.28 9.01
CA GLY A 93 -43.10 -20.46 9.37
C GLY A 93 -44.27 -20.78 8.42
N VAL A 94 -44.86 -19.78 7.77
CA VAL A 94 -45.99 -19.94 6.83
C VAL A 94 -45.52 -20.49 5.48
N TYR A 95 -44.34 -20.08 5.01
CA TYR A 95 -43.84 -20.41 3.66
C TYR A 95 -43.19 -21.81 3.52
N GLY A 96 -43.10 -22.59 4.60
CA GLY A 96 -42.79 -24.03 4.54
C GLY A 96 -41.38 -24.33 4.03
N SER A 97 -41.26 -24.99 2.87
CA SER A 97 -39.98 -25.30 2.19
C SER A 97 -39.79 -24.53 0.88
N ASN A 98 -40.74 -23.65 0.51
CA ASN A 98 -40.81 -23.02 -0.81
C ASN A 98 -39.97 -21.73 -0.90
N TYR A 99 -38.88 -21.65 -0.15
CA TYR A 99 -38.06 -20.45 -0.01
C TYR A 99 -37.35 -20.08 -1.33
N ALA A 100 -36.94 -21.05 -2.15
CA ALA A 100 -36.30 -20.74 -3.43
C ALA A 100 -37.16 -19.84 -4.35
N LYS A 101 -38.49 -19.94 -4.28
CA LYS A 101 -39.41 -19.10 -5.07
C LYS A 101 -39.57 -17.69 -4.51
N LEU A 102 -39.34 -17.47 -3.21
CA LEU A 102 -39.40 -16.13 -2.63
C LEU A 102 -38.31 -15.21 -3.18
N TYR A 103 -37.21 -15.80 -3.67
CA TYR A 103 -36.17 -15.02 -4.34
C TYR A 103 -36.68 -14.30 -5.59
N ASP A 104 -37.68 -14.85 -6.30
CA ASP A 104 -38.25 -14.21 -7.49
C ASP A 104 -39.06 -12.92 -7.15
N GLU A 105 -39.30 -12.66 -5.86
CA GLU A 105 -40.03 -11.50 -5.36
C GLU A 105 -39.13 -10.41 -4.75
N ILE A 106 -37.81 -10.63 -4.67
CA ILE A 106 -36.86 -9.68 -4.07
C ILE A 106 -36.04 -8.93 -5.13
N ASP A 107 -35.52 -7.76 -4.77
CA ASP A 107 -34.59 -7.02 -5.62
C ASP A 107 -33.15 -7.56 -5.46
N PHE A 108 -32.31 -7.39 -6.49
CA PHE A 108 -30.92 -7.84 -6.45
C PHE A 108 -30.10 -7.23 -5.30
N ILE A 109 -30.46 -6.04 -4.81
CA ILE A 109 -29.80 -5.40 -3.66
C ILE A 109 -30.10 -6.09 -2.31
N GLU A 110 -31.16 -6.92 -2.28
CA GLU A 110 -31.64 -7.65 -1.11
C GLU A 110 -31.09 -9.08 -1.05
N THR A 111 -30.40 -9.55 -2.10
CA THR A 111 -29.91 -10.94 -2.22
C THR A 111 -29.03 -11.39 -1.05
N GLU A 112 -28.11 -10.53 -0.60
CA GLU A 112 -27.20 -10.86 0.51
C GLU A 112 -27.94 -10.98 1.84
N ASP A 113 -28.86 -10.05 2.15
CA ASP A 113 -29.68 -10.12 3.36
C ASP A 113 -30.60 -11.34 3.33
N TYR A 114 -31.12 -11.69 2.16
CA TYR A 114 -31.95 -12.87 1.98
C TYR A 114 -31.19 -14.16 2.31
N LEU A 115 -29.95 -14.29 1.84
CA LEU A 115 -29.07 -15.41 2.18
C LEU A 115 -28.70 -15.41 3.67
N GLU A 116 -28.47 -14.24 4.27
CA GLU A 116 -28.21 -14.09 5.71
C GLU A 116 -29.39 -14.61 6.54
N ILE A 117 -30.63 -14.28 6.16
CA ILE A 117 -31.85 -14.79 6.80
C ILE A 117 -31.95 -16.31 6.67
N ILE A 118 -31.62 -16.88 5.49
CA ILE A 118 -31.61 -18.34 5.29
C ILE A 118 -30.62 -19.02 6.25
N GLU A 119 -29.42 -18.46 6.41
CA GLU A 119 -28.39 -18.95 7.32
C GLU A 119 -28.81 -18.81 8.80
N GLU A 120 -29.26 -17.63 9.22
CA GLU A 120 -29.59 -17.33 10.62
C GLU A 120 -30.75 -18.20 11.13
N TYR A 121 -31.81 -18.33 10.32
CA TYR A 121 -33.00 -19.12 10.65
C TYR A 121 -32.88 -20.60 10.26
N LYS A 122 -31.72 -21.04 9.78
CA LYS A 122 -31.42 -22.42 9.36
C LYS A 122 -32.41 -22.97 8.34
N LEU A 123 -32.87 -22.11 7.43
CA LEU A 123 -33.85 -22.50 6.41
C LEU A 123 -33.25 -23.48 5.40
N TYR A 124 -31.92 -23.48 5.24
CA TYR A 124 -31.19 -24.44 4.42
C TYR A 124 -31.46 -25.91 4.80
N GLU A 125 -31.80 -26.22 6.07
CA GLU A 125 -32.16 -27.58 6.50
C GLU A 125 -33.54 -28.04 5.97
N LYS A 126 -34.35 -27.11 5.46
CA LYS A 126 -35.73 -27.35 4.98
C LYS A 126 -35.87 -27.20 3.48
N ILE A 127 -34.90 -26.59 2.80
CA ILE A 127 -34.92 -26.39 1.35
C ILE A 127 -34.53 -27.72 0.71
N GLY A 128 -35.31 -28.19 -0.27
CA GLY A 128 -34.96 -29.39 -1.02
C GLY A 128 -33.70 -29.18 -1.85
N GLU A 129 -32.90 -30.22 -2.06
CA GLU A 129 -31.64 -30.14 -2.82
C GLU A 129 -31.82 -29.50 -4.21
N LEU A 130 -32.89 -29.84 -4.93
CA LEU A 130 -33.20 -29.27 -6.24
C LEU A 130 -33.58 -27.79 -6.17
N ASP A 131 -34.35 -27.39 -5.15
CA ASP A 131 -34.77 -26.01 -4.95
C ASP A 131 -33.57 -25.11 -4.62
N PHE A 132 -32.62 -25.62 -3.83
CA PHE A 132 -31.39 -24.89 -3.53
C PHE A 132 -30.49 -24.75 -4.77
N LYS A 133 -30.37 -25.82 -5.56
CA LYS A 133 -29.65 -25.75 -6.84
C LYS A 133 -30.29 -24.74 -7.79
N GLU A 134 -31.62 -24.62 -7.81
CA GLU A 134 -32.31 -23.57 -8.58
C GLU A 134 -31.93 -22.18 -8.07
N LEU A 135 -31.98 -21.95 -6.75
CA LEU A 135 -31.61 -20.68 -6.12
C LEU A 135 -30.18 -20.23 -6.49
N LEU A 136 -29.18 -21.13 -6.42
CA LEU A 136 -27.79 -20.82 -6.77
C LEU A 136 -27.58 -20.43 -8.25
N ASN A 137 -28.53 -20.81 -9.12
CA ASN A 137 -28.49 -20.51 -10.54
C ASN A 137 -29.35 -19.30 -10.93
N LYS A 138 -30.04 -18.68 -9.97
CA LYS A 138 -30.79 -17.44 -10.21
C LYS A 138 -29.83 -16.30 -10.55
N GLU A 139 -30.34 -15.35 -11.34
CA GLU A 139 -29.62 -14.11 -11.65
C GLU A 139 -29.32 -13.34 -10.35
N TYR A 140 -28.17 -12.67 -10.29
CA TYR A 140 -27.67 -11.91 -9.13
C TYR A 140 -27.28 -12.73 -7.88
N VAL A 141 -27.48 -14.05 -7.86
CA VAL A 141 -26.91 -14.92 -6.83
C VAL A 141 -25.45 -15.23 -7.17
N HIS A 142 -24.57 -14.29 -6.82
CA HIS A 142 -23.13 -14.44 -7.02
C HIS A 142 -22.54 -15.41 -6.00
N ILE A 143 -21.61 -16.25 -6.44
CA ILE A 143 -20.97 -17.24 -5.55
C ILE A 143 -20.30 -16.59 -4.34
N TYR A 144 -19.75 -15.38 -4.52
CA TYR A 144 -19.20 -14.56 -3.45
C TYR A 144 -20.16 -14.40 -2.27
N MET A 145 -21.44 -14.10 -2.53
CA MET A 145 -22.45 -13.90 -1.48
C MET A 145 -22.74 -15.21 -0.74
N VAL A 146 -22.83 -16.33 -1.46
CA VAL A 146 -23.10 -17.66 -0.90
C VAL A 146 -21.98 -18.10 0.05
N LEU A 147 -20.72 -17.89 -0.36
CA LEU A 147 -19.56 -18.31 0.42
C LEU A 147 -19.36 -17.51 1.70
N GLN A 148 -20.06 -16.38 1.92
CA GLN A 148 -20.01 -15.68 3.21
C GLN A 148 -20.68 -16.47 4.34
N PHE A 149 -21.55 -17.43 4.00
CA PHE A 149 -22.37 -18.16 4.97
C PHE A 149 -21.87 -19.60 5.13
N LYS A 150 -21.19 -19.85 6.25
CA LYS A 150 -20.52 -21.13 6.53
C LYS A 150 -21.47 -22.32 6.52
N ARG A 151 -22.57 -22.28 7.29
CA ARG A 151 -23.41 -23.47 7.49
C ARG A 151 -24.16 -23.81 6.20
N LEU A 152 -24.64 -22.80 5.49
CA LEU A 152 -25.21 -22.93 4.16
C LEU A 152 -24.23 -23.56 3.17
N THR A 153 -22.98 -23.09 3.15
CA THR A 153 -21.94 -23.64 2.28
C THR A 153 -21.60 -25.10 2.62
N GLU A 154 -21.46 -25.43 3.90
CA GLU A 154 -21.15 -26.79 4.36
C GLU A 154 -22.33 -27.76 4.15
N HIS A 155 -23.57 -27.30 4.33
CA HIS A 155 -24.76 -28.13 4.14
C HIS A 155 -25.00 -28.46 2.66
N CYS A 156 -24.78 -27.48 1.78
CA CYS A 156 -25.00 -27.61 0.35
C CYS A 156 -23.70 -27.82 -0.45
N ASP A 157 -22.70 -28.43 0.20
CA ASP A 157 -21.32 -28.60 -0.25
C ASP A 157 -21.19 -28.98 -1.74
N SER A 158 -21.86 -30.05 -2.17
CA SER A 158 -21.77 -30.56 -3.54
C SER A 158 -22.29 -29.57 -4.60
N PHE A 159 -23.39 -28.87 -4.31
CA PHE A 159 -23.99 -27.90 -5.22
C PHE A 159 -23.22 -26.59 -5.28
N VAL A 160 -22.70 -26.13 -4.13
CA VAL A 160 -21.83 -24.95 -4.09
C VAL A 160 -20.54 -25.24 -4.85
N LYS A 161 -19.95 -26.43 -4.69
CA LYS A 161 -18.80 -26.88 -5.49
C LYS A 161 -19.12 -26.90 -6.99
N GLU A 162 -20.23 -27.53 -7.40
CA GLU A 162 -20.66 -27.55 -8.80
C GLU A 162 -20.80 -26.13 -9.36
N ARG A 163 -21.40 -25.22 -8.59
CA ARG A 163 -21.60 -23.82 -8.98
C ARG A 163 -20.28 -23.05 -9.10
N ILE A 164 -19.31 -23.28 -8.22
CA ILE A 164 -17.96 -22.71 -8.33
C ILE A 164 -17.32 -23.14 -9.64
N LEU A 165 -17.34 -24.44 -9.94
CA LEU A 165 -16.65 -25.01 -11.09
C LEU A 165 -17.37 -24.75 -12.43
N SER A 166 -18.65 -24.36 -12.41
CA SER A 166 -19.45 -24.15 -13.61
C SER A 166 -19.04 -22.93 -14.44
N ASP A 167 -18.48 -21.89 -13.80
CA ASP A 167 -18.10 -20.63 -14.45
C ASP A 167 -16.65 -20.26 -14.08
N PRO A 168 -15.73 -20.18 -15.06
CA PRO A 168 -14.35 -19.77 -14.80
C PRO A 168 -14.21 -18.45 -14.05
N ARG A 169 -15.14 -17.50 -14.19
CA ARG A 169 -15.10 -16.20 -13.49
C ARG A 169 -15.16 -16.33 -11.97
N ASN A 170 -15.68 -17.45 -11.46
CA ASN A 170 -15.67 -17.73 -10.03
C ASN A 170 -14.24 -17.88 -9.46
N ALA A 171 -13.22 -18.11 -10.31
CA ALA A 171 -11.82 -18.09 -9.90
C ALA A 171 -11.45 -16.80 -9.16
N GLU A 172 -12.04 -15.65 -9.52
CA GLU A 172 -11.81 -14.37 -8.86
C GLU A 172 -12.15 -14.43 -7.37
N THR A 173 -13.31 -14.98 -7.03
CA THR A 173 -13.76 -15.18 -5.64
C THR A 173 -12.87 -16.17 -4.89
N ILE A 174 -12.42 -17.24 -5.56
CA ILE A 174 -11.53 -18.22 -4.93
C ILE A 174 -10.15 -17.62 -4.67
N ILE A 175 -9.62 -16.80 -5.58
CA ILE A 175 -8.35 -16.11 -5.41
C ILE A 175 -8.43 -15.12 -4.24
N SER A 176 -9.51 -14.32 -4.14
CA SER A 176 -9.68 -13.35 -3.05
C SER A 176 -9.72 -14.01 -1.68
N LYS A 177 -10.36 -15.18 -1.56
CA LYS A 177 -10.37 -16.01 -0.33
C LYS A 177 -8.97 -16.28 0.22
N TYR A 178 -8.04 -16.64 -0.64
CA TYR A 178 -6.68 -17.00 -0.21
C TYR A 178 -5.77 -15.78 -0.01
N LEU A 179 -6.04 -14.66 -0.69
CA LEU A 179 -5.22 -13.46 -0.59
C LEU A 179 -5.57 -12.55 0.60
N GLY A 180 -6.81 -12.56 1.09
CA GLY A 180 -7.18 -11.74 2.25
C GLY A 180 -8.60 -11.85 2.76
N GLU A 181 -9.55 -12.40 1.98
CA GLU A 181 -10.95 -12.48 2.41
C GLU A 181 -11.17 -13.63 3.40
N THR A 182 -11.05 -13.31 4.69
CA THR A 182 -11.19 -14.31 5.76
C THR A 182 -12.63 -14.78 5.96
N THR A 183 -13.62 -14.00 5.52
CA THR A 183 -15.06 -14.24 5.71
C THR A 183 -15.66 -15.28 4.77
N LEU A 184 -14.98 -15.63 3.68
CA LEU A 184 -15.49 -16.64 2.74
C LEU A 184 -15.21 -18.06 3.25
N PHE A 185 -16.16 -18.98 3.09
CA PHE A 185 -16.06 -20.39 3.46
C PHE A 185 -16.14 -21.21 2.18
N LEU A 186 -15.14 -22.07 1.93
CA LEU A 186 -15.15 -22.94 0.76
C LEU A 186 -15.87 -24.26 1.08
N PRO A 187 -16.58 -24.87 0.11
CA PRO A 187 -17.19 -26.17 0.29
C PRO A 187 -16.11 -27.23 0.62
N PRO A 188 -16.26 -28.01 1.72
CA PRO A 188 -15.28 -29.02 2.13
C PRO A 188 -14.86 -30.04 1.06
N SER A 189 -15.70 -30.32 0.06
CA SER A 189 -15.37 -31.25 -1.03
C SER A 189 -14.57 -30.65 -2.19
N LEU A 190 -14.31 -29.34 -2.19
CA LEU A 190 -13.54 -28.67 -3.22
C LEU A 190 -12.03 -28.93 -3.04
N LEU A 191 -11.43 -29.60 -4.02
CA LEU A 191 -10.02 -29.99 -3.98
C LEU A 191 -9.12 -28.90 -4.57
N SER A 192 -7.88 -28.83 -4.10
CA SER A 192 -6.89 -27.87 -4.61
C SER A 192 -6.63 -28.02 -6.11
N ASP A 193 -6.59 -29.25 -6.63
CA ASP A 193 -6.38 -29.49 -8.07
C ASP A 193 -7.54 -28.96 -8.92
N GLU A 194 -8.78 -29.06 -8.43
CA GLU A 194 -9.97 -28.52 -9.10
C GLU A 194 -9.96 -26.98 -9.10
N VAL A 195 -9.46 -26.37 -8.03
CA VAL A 195 -9.25 -24.92 -7.95
C VAL A 195 -8.18 -24.47 -8.95
N VAL A 196 -7.07 -25.21 -9.06
CA VAL A 196 -6.01 -24.90 -10.04
C VAL A 196 -6.54 -25.02 -11.47
N GLU A 197 -7.34 -26.05 -11.77
CA GLU A 197 -7.98 -26.21 -13.09
C GLU A 197 -8.99 -25.08 -13.38
N LEU A 198 -9.77 -24.65 -12.38
CA LEU A 198 -10.67 -23.50 -12.51
C LEU A 198 -9.89 -22.22 -12.85
N ILE A 199 -8.76 -21.97 -12.17
CA ILE A 199 -7.89 -20.82 -12.42
C ILE A 199 -7.31 -20.88 -13.84
N ASP A 200 -6.87 -22.06 -14.30
CA ASP A 200 -6.31 -22.21 -15.65
C ASP A 200 -7.36 -21.94 -16.73
N ARG A 201 -8.60 -22.46 -16.56
CA ARG A 201 -9.73 -22.11 -17.44
C ARG A 201 -10.10 -20.63 -17.40
N TYR A 202 -9.95 -19.97 -16.25
CA TYR A 202 -10.19 -18.53 -16.10
C TYR A 202 -9.20 -17.70 -16.93
N ILE A 203 -7.93 -18.08 -16.94
CA ILE A 203 -6.89 -17.42 -17.75
C ILE A 203 -7.27 -17.45 -19.24
N ASP A 204 -7.84 -18.56 -19.73
CA ASP A 204 -8.27 -18.69 -21.12
C ASP A 204 -9.54 -17.91 -21.48
N SER A 205 -10.30 -17.45 -20.48
CA SER A 205 -11.57 -16.75 -20.70
C SER A 205 -11.40 -15.45 -21.52
N SER A 206 -12.48 -15.03 -22.18
CA SER A 206 -12.51 -13.82 -23.01
C SER A 206 -12.62 -12.53 -22.19
N GLU A 207 -13.15 -12.61 -20.97
CA GLU A 207 -13.42 -11.48 -20.07
C GLU A 207 -12.50 -11.53 -18.84
N VAL A 208 -11.27 -12.01 -19.01
CA VAL A 208 -10.32 -12.12 -17.90
C VAL A 208 -9.93 -10.74 -17.39
N ASN A 209 -9.91 -10.57 -16.07
CA ASN A 209 -9.50 -9.33 -15.45
C ASN A 209 -7.98 -9.33 -15.20
N ILE A 210 -7.31 -8.31 -15.70
CA ILE A 210 -5.84 -8.20 -15.63
C ILE A 210 -5.31 -8.14 -14.19
N ASN A 211 -6.08 -7.59 -13.26
CA ASN A 211 -5.68 -7.53 -11.85
C ASN A 211 -5.66 -8.92 -11.21
N TYR A 212 -6.57 -9.81 -11.61
CA TYR A 212 -6.55 -11.20 -11.17
C TYR A 212 -5.45 -12.01 -11.86
N LEU A 213 -5.15 -11.74 -13.15
CA LEU A 213 -3.95 -12.32 -13.79
C LEU A 213 -2.67 -11.97 -13.01
N ARG A 214 -2.49 -10.71 -12.63
CA ARG A 214 -1.36 -10.25 -11.80
C ARG A 214 -1.35 -10.91 -10.43
N SER A 215 -2.52 -11.10 -9.82
CA SER A 215 -2.67 -11.81 -8.55
C SER A 215 -2.26 -13.28 -8.67
N ILE A 216 -2.58 -13.96 -9.78
CA ILE A 216 -2.17 -15.35 -10.06
C ILE A 216 -0.64 -15.43 -10.23
N ILE A 217 -0.04 -14.52 -11.00
CA ILE A 217 1.40 -14.47 -11.26
C ILE A 217 2.19 -14.32 -9.96
N THR A 218 1.72 -13.42 -9.08
CA THR A 218 2.39 -13.05 -7.82
C THR A 218 1.90 -13.86 -6.62
N PHE A 219 1.07 -14.89 -6.85
CA PHE A 219 0.43 -15.63 -5.77
C PHE A 219 1.47 -16.29 -4.83
N PRO A 220 1.39 -16.02 -3.52
CA PRO A 220 2.33 -16.54 -2.53
C PRO A 220 2.09 -18.03 -2.23
N THR A 221 3.15 -18.78 -1.97
CA THR A 221 3.07 -20.24 -1.73
C THR A 221 2.59 -20.63 -0.33
N ASN A 222 2.56 -19.68 0.62
CA ASN A 222 2.21 -19.91 2.02
C ASN A 222 0.75 -19.56 2.37
N ARG A 223 -0.14 -19.47 1.38
CA ARG A 223 -1.55 -19.10 1.57
C ARG A 223 -2.54 -20.26 1.45
N GLY A 224 -2.10 -21.51 1.60
CA GLY A 224 -2.98 -22.68 1.58
C GLY A 224 -3.41 -23.17 0.19
N LEU A 225 -3.15 -22.40 -0.86
CA LEU A 225 -3.22 -22.82 -2.26
C LEU A 225 -1.83 -22.68 -2.90
N ILE A 226 -1.41 -23.68 -3.67
CA ILE A 226 -0.18 -23.62 -4.45
C ILE A 226 -0.58 -23.56 -5.92
N ILE A 227 -0.36 -22.40 -6.57
CA ILE A 227 -0.54 -22.25 -8.01
C ILE A 227 0.75 -22.72 -8.70
N PRO A 228 0.72 -23.77 -9.54
CA PRO A 228 1.91 -24.27 -10.23
C PRO A 228 2.53 -23.24 -11.19
N ASP A 229 3.85 -23.29 -11.36
CA ASP A 229 4.57 -22.34 -12.22
C ASP A 229 4.09 -22.36 -13.68
N LYS A 230 3.60 -23.50 -14.17
CA LYS A 230 3.00 -23.60 -15.52
C LYS A 230 1.76 -22.71 -15.67
N VAL A 231 0.90 -22.67 -14.65
CA VAL A 231 -0.30 -21.83 -14.62
C VAL A 231 0.08 -20.35 -14.45
N LYS A 232 1.10 -20.06 -13.61
CA LYS A 232 1.64 -18.69 -13.50
C LYS A 232 2.23 -18.18 -14.82
N LEU A 233 2.95 -19.04 -15.55
CA LEU A 233 3.48 -18.70 -16.87
C LEU A 233 2.35 -18.49 -17.89
N HIS A 234 1.29 -19.29 -17.82
CA HIS A 234 0.10 -19.10 -18.65
C HIS A 234 -0.54 -17.74 -18.38
N ALA A 235 -0.77 -17.39 -17.12
CA ALA A 235 -1.29 -16.08 -16.71
C ALA A 235 -0.39 -14.93 -17.19
N LYS A 236 0.94 -15.07 -17.07
CA LYS A 236 1.90 -14.06 -17.53
C LYS A 236 1.81 -13.80 -19.04
N ARG A 237 1.66 -14.86 -19.84
CA ARG A 237 1.49 -14.71 -21.30
C ARG A 237 0.17 -14.05 -21.64
N LYS A 238 -0.92 -14.42 -20.95
CA LYS A 238 -2.23 -13.81 -21.12
C LYS A 238 -2.22 -12.33 -20.72
N GLU A 239 -1.53 -11.98 -19.63
CA GLU A 239 -1.43 -10.59 -19.14
C GLU A 239 -0.78 -9.66 -20.17
N ILE A 240 0.27 -10.13 -20.88
CA ILE A 240 0.89 -9.37 -21.98
C ILE A 240 -0.14 -9.11 -23.09
N ILE A 241 -0.88 -10.13 -23.51
CA ILE A 241 -1.90 -10.02 -24.55
C ILE A 241 -3.01 -9.04 -24.16
N GLU A 242 -3.52 -9.13 -22.92
CA GLU A 242 -4.57 -8.22 -22.45
C GLU A 242 -4.06 -6.78 -22.25
N ASN A 243 -2.83 -6.58 -21.78
CA ASN A 243 -2.20 -5.25 -21.74
C ASN A 243 -2.13 -4.64 -23.15
N GLU A 244 -1.64 -5.37 -24.15
CA GLU A 244 -1.55 -4.89 -25.53
C GLU A 244 -2.92 -4.47 -26.10
N LYS A 245 -3.97 -5.23 -25.82
CA LYS A 245 -5.35 -4.87 -26.22
C LYS A 245 -5.79 -3.55 -25.60
N ILE A 246 -5.55 -3.33 -24.30
CA ILE A 246 -5.91 -2.09 -23.61
C ILE A 246 -5.24 -0.89 -24.28
N PHE A 247 -3.92 -0.97 -24.50
CA PHE A 247 -3.15 0.13 -25.09
C PHE A 247 -3.39 0.32 -26.59
N SER A 248 -3.78 -0.72 -27.33
CA SER A 248 -4.10 -0.62 -28.76
C SER A 248 -5.27 0.34 -29.05
N ASN A 249 -6.14 0.58 -28.06
CA ASN A 249 -7.25 1.52 -28.16
C ASN A 249 -6.83 2.98 -27.91
N GLY A 250 -5.52 3.27 -27.80
CA GLY A 250 -4.99 4.61 -27.56
C GLY A 250 -5.33 5.20 -26.18
N THR A 251 -5.79 4.35 -25.26
CA THR A 251 -6.16 4.75 -23.90
C THR A 251 -4.96 4.55 -22.98
N GLY A 252 -4.41 5.63 -22.43
CA GLY A 252 -3.27 5.57 -21.51
C GLY A 252 -2.77 6.95 -21.10
N ILE A 253 -1.93 6.98 -20.06
CA ILE A 253 -1.19 8.16 -19.65
C ILE A 253 0.26 7.95 -20.07
N GLU A 254 0.75 8.78 -21.00
CA GLU A 254 2.16 8.76 -21.41
C GLU A 254 3.00 9.54 -20.39
N SER A 255 4.17 8.98 -20.05
CA SER A 255 5.16 9.64 -19.20
C SER A 255 6.51 9.58 -19.90
N SER A 256 7.29 10.65 -19.85
CA SER A 256 8.56 10.73 -20.56
C SER A 256 9.64 11.44 -19.75
N VAL A 257 10.88 10.99 -19.93
CA VAL A 257 12.08 11.60 -19.35
C VAL A 257 13.08 11.86 -20.47
N SER A 258 13.53 13.10 -20.58
CA SER A 258 14.58 13.54 -21.50
C SER A 258 15.74 14.05 -20.67
N ILE A 259 16.96 13.59 -20.95
CA ILE A 259 18.18 14.08 -20.30
C ILE A 259 19.17 14.51 -21.38
N THR A 260 19.66 15.73 -21.28
CA THR A 260 20.63 16.29 -22.22
C THR A 260 21.82 16.92 -21.48
N TYR A 261 22.98 16.92 -22.14
CA TYR A 261 24.23 17.45 -21.59
C TYR A 261 24.76 18.61 -22.46
N PRO A 262 24.11 19.79 -22.43
CA PRO A 262 24.56 20.97 -23.17
C PRO A 262 25.91 21.50 -22.70
N THR A 263 26.68 22.09 -23.61
CA THR A 263 27.97 22.74 -23.32
C THR A 263 27.86 24.22 -22.98
N ASP A 264 26.72 24.84 -23.30
CA ASP A 264 26.44 26.27 -23.15
C ASP A 264 25.54 26.61 -21.95
N LEU A 265 25.42 25.67 -20.99
CA LEU A 265 24.63 25.86 -19.78
C LEU A 265 25.45 26.54 -18.68
N ASN A 266 24.93 27.67 -18.17
CA ASN A 266 25.55 28.43 -17.08
C ASN A 266 25.28 27.81 -15.69
N GLU A 267 24.11 27.21 -15.50
CA GLU A 267 23.74 26.50 -14.28
C GLU A 267 24.23 25.04 -14.35
N GLU A 268 24.48 24.40 -13.20
CA GLU A 268 24.93 23.00 -13.16
C GLU A 268 23.87 22.04 -13.67
N ILE A 269 22.59 22.30 -13.35
CA ILE A 269 21.44 21.52 -13.78
C ILE A 269 20.18 22.40 -13.89
N ILE A 270 19.36 22.14 -14.90
CA ILE A 270 18.00 22.70 -15.03
C ILE A 270 17.02 21.55 -15.19
N ILE A 271 15.97 21.53 -14.35
CA ILE A 271 14.90 20.53 -14.40
C ILE A 271 13.58 21.23 -14.75
N THR A 272 12.96 20.81 -15.84
CA THR A 272 11.64 21.31 -16.26
C THR A 272 10.63 20.17 -16.23
N LYS A 273 9.57 20.33 -15.43
CA LYS A 273 8.47 19.37 -15.33
C LYS A 273 7.21 19.92 -16.00
N THR A 274 6.69 19.19 -16.98
CA THR A 274 5.43 19.52 -17.68
C THR A 274 4.50 18.31 -17.61
N GLY A 275 3.52 18.35 -16.70
CA GLY A 275 2.62 17.20 -16.48
C GLY A 275 3.39 15.95 -16.05
N THR A 276 3.29 14.89 -16.87
CA THR A 276 3.97 13.60 -16.72
C THR A 276 5.28 13.50 -17.52
N SER A 277 5.81 14.63 -17.99
CA SER A 277 7.10 14.71 -18.68
C SER A 277 8.13 15.50 -17.88
N VAL A 278 9.37 15.02 -17.84
CA VAL A 278 10.52 15.72 -17.26
C VAL A 278 11.61 15.91 -18.31
N ASP A 279 12.10 17.14 -18.45
CA ASP A 279 13.30 17.47 -19.22
C ASP A 279 14.40 17.93 -18.25
N ILE A 280 15.53 17.23 -18.28
CA ILE A 280 16.69 17.46 -17.41
C ILE A 280 17.86 17.89 -18.30
N LYS A 281 18.45 19.03 -17.99
CA LYS A 281 19.64 19.54 -18.67
C LYS A 281 20.77 19.65 -17.67
N VAL A 282 21.82 18.87 -17.85
CA VAL A 282 23.00 18.88 -16.98
C VAL A 282 24.15 19.56 -17.71
N SER A 283 24.86 20.49 -17.06
CA SER A 283 25.99 21.17 -17.69
C SER A 283 27.11 20.17 -17.96
N ARG A 284 27.42 19.95 -19.25
CA ARG A 284 28.57 19.13 -19.63
C ARG A 284 29.87 19.78 -19.16
N LYS A 285 29.94 21.11 -19.22
CA LYS A 285 31.10 21.89 -18.78
C LYS A 285 31.37 21.68 -17.28
N TRP A 286 30.33 21.63 -16.44
CA TRP A 286 30.46 21.33 -15.02
C TRP A 286 31.18 20.00 -14.78
N ILE A 287 30.78 18.93 -15.47
CA ILE A 287 31.39 17.61 -15.32
C ILE A 287 32.82 17.60 -15.87
N GLU A 288 33.06 18.29 -17.00
CA GLU A 288 34.40 18.41 -17.60
C GLU A 288 35.40 19.11 -16.67
N GLU A 289 34.96 20.14 -15.94
CA GLU A 289 35.80 20.91 -15.03
C GLU A 289 35.98 20.27 -13.65
N ASN A 290 35.09 19.34 -13.25
CA ASN A 290 35.06 18.72 -11.92
C ASN A 290 35.12 17.17 -11.99
N GLN A 291 36.27 16.65 -12.40
CA GLN A 291 36.51 15.20 -12.60
C GLN A 291 37.08 14.48 -11.37
N ASP A 292 37.24 15.17 -10.23
CA ASP A 292 37.67 14.50 -9.00
C ASP A 292 36.55 13.58 -8.47
N LEU A 293 36.95 12.41 -7.97
CA LEU A 293 36.00 11.37 -7.58
C LEU A 293 35.02 11.81 -6.47
N PRO A 294 35.42 12.57 -5.43
CA PRO A 294 34.47 13.13 -4.46
C PRO A 294 33.38 13.99 -5.12
N THR A 295 33.74 14.91 -6.02
CA THR A 295 32.75 15.76 -6.68
C THR A 295 31.82 14.96 -7.60
N LEU A 296 32.35 13.93 -8.29
CA LEU A 296 31.52 13.04 -9.11
C LEU A 296 30.53 12.23 -8.25
N TRP A 297 30.93 11.78 -7.06
CA TRP A 297 30.02 11.16 -6.09
C TRP A 297 28.95 12.16 -5.62
N ASN A 298 29.33 13.39 -5.33
CA ASN A 298 28.42 14.44 -4.87
C ASN A 298 27.36 14.80 -5.92
N ASN A 299 27.62 14.62 -7.21
CA ASN A 299 26.62 14.85 -8.26
C ASN A 299 25.39 13.91 -8.12
N PHE A 300 25.57 12.67 -7.65
CA PHE A 300 24.44 11.78 -7.33
C PHE A 300 23.53 12.31 -6.24
N ILE A 301 24.08 13.11 -5.32
CA ILE A 301 23.34 13.72 -4.22
C ILE A 301 22.75 15.06 -4.66
N HIS A 302 23.58 15.99 -5.15
CA HIS A 302 23.18 17.38 -5.35
C HIS A 302 22.57 17.68 -6.72
N LEU A 303 22.95 16.95 -7.78
CA LEU A 303 22.34 17.13 -9.10
C LEU A 303 21.12 16.21 -9.26
N PHE A 304 21.25 14.95 -8.85
CA PHE A 304 20.21 13.93 -9.08
C PHE A 304 19.31 13.63 -7.88
N ASN A 305 19.59 14.18 -6.69
CA ASN A 305 18.76 14.03 -5.50
C ASN A 305 18.38 12.56 -5.21
N ILE A 306 19.33 11.62 -5.32
CA ILE A 306 19.10 10.22 -4.92
C ILE A 306 18.67 10.15 -3.44
N VAL A 307 19.21 11.04 -2.61
CA VAL A 307 18.79 11.23 -1.23
C VAL A 307 18.30 12.67 -1.01
N ASP A 308 17.43 12.87 -0.03
CA ASP A 308 16.97 14.20 0.38
C ASP A 308 17.99 14.92 1.29
N ASP A 309 17.63 16.12 1.78
CA ASP A 309 18.48 16.91 2.68
C ASP A 309 18.70 16.28 4.07
N LYS A 310 17.98 15.19 4.39
CA LYS A 310 18.12 14.36 5.59
C LYS A 310 18.75 13.00 5.29
N PHE A 311 19.31 12.84 4.09
CA PHE A 311 19.92 11.61 3.59
C PHE A 311 18.97 10.40 3.57
N ARG A 312 17.65 10.62 3.47
CA ARG A 312 16.68 9.56 3.21
C ARG A 312 16.59 9.31 1.71
N LEU A 313 16.53 8.05 1.29
CA LEU A 313 16.38 7.69 -0.12
C LEU A 313 15.06 8.23 -0.70
N THR A 314 15.16 8.99 -1.80
CA THR A 314 13.98 9.59 -2.47
C THR A 314 13.19 8.59 -3.33
N LEU A 315 13.82 7.46 -3.66
CA LEU A 315 13.30 6.45 -4.59
C LEU A 315 12.39 5.42 -3.94
N VAL A 316 12.23 5.42 -2.62
CA VAL A 316 11.40 4.43 -1.92
C VAL A 316 9.91 4.63 -2.21
N SER A 317 9.15 3.54 -2.13
CA SER A 317 7.70 3.63 -2.14
C SER A 317 7.20 4.21 -0.81
N LYS A 318 6.35 5.23 -0.90
CA LYS A 318 5.82 5.96 0.27
C LYS A 318 4.34 5.67 0.45
N THR A 319 3.90 5.55 1.70
CA THR A 319 2.49 5.23 2.01
C THR A 319 1.52 6.28 1.47
N ASN A 320 1.88 7.56 1.58
CA ASN A 320 1.09 8.69 1.08
C ASN A 320 1.43 9.08 -0.38
N GLY A 321 2.24 8.27 -1.08
CA GLY A 321 2.58 8.46 -2.49
C GLY A 321 1.57 7.87 -3.47
N MET A 322 0.44 7.37 -2.98
CA MET A 322 -0.59 6.67 -3.74
C MET A 322 -1.93 7.38 -3.55
N SER A 323 -2.62 7.69 -4.65
CA SER A 323 -3.94 8.35 -4.57
C SER A 323 -5.03 7.36 -4.11
N ALA A 324 -6.15 7.86 -3.59
CA ALA A 324 -7.28 7.01 -3.18
C ALA A 324 -7.82 6.16 -4.36
N LEU A 325 -7.93 6.76 -5.55
CA LEU A 325 -8.34 6.04 -6.76
C LEU A 325 -7.33 4.95 -7.13
N GLU A 326 -6.05 5.28 -7.14
CA GLU A 326 -5.00 4.32 -7.43
C GLU A 326 -4.97 3.17 -6.42
N SER A 327 -5.11 3.48 -5.13
CA SER A 327 -5.17 2.49 -4.05
C SER A 327 -6.37 1.54 -4.20
N ALA A 328 -7.50 2.01 -4.72
CA ALA A 328 -8.69 1.20 -4.92
C ALA A 328 -8.54 0.15 -6.04
N PHE A 329 -7.71 0.45 -7.06
CA PHE A 329 -7.52 -0.43 -8.22
C PHE A 329 -6.21 -1.23 -8.20
N SER A 330 -5.28 -0.88 -7.32
CA SER A 330 -3.98 -1.55 -7.27
C SER A 330 -4.02 -2.83 -6.45
N PRO A 331 -3.28 -3.87 -6.84
CA PRO A 331 -3.12 -5.06 -6.02
C PRO A 331 -2.58 -4.68 -4.63
N SER A 332 -3.24 -5.16 -3.59
CA SER A 332 -2.86 -4.93 -2.20
C SER A 332 -2.59 -6.25 -1.48
N GLY A 333 -1.58 -6.25 -0.62
CA GLY A 333 -1.21 -7.42 0.16
C GLY A 333 0.17 -7.28 0.78
N SER A 334 0.37 -7.80 1.98
CA SER A 334 1.66 -7.73 2.69
C SER A 334 2.82 -8.45 1.98
N HIS A 335 2.50 -9.32 1.03
CA HIS A 335 3.44 -10.07 0.21
C HIS A 335 3.85 -9.34 -1.08
N LEU A 336 3.30 -8.14 -1.31
CA LEU A 336 3.60 -7.30 -2.47
C LEU A 336 4.33 -6.04 -2.01
N TYR A 337 5.40 -5.69 -2.71
CA TYR A 337 5.97 -4.36 -2.59
C TYR A 337 5.00 -3.36 -3.20
N LYS A 338 4.63 -2.33 -2.44
CA LYS A 338 3.67 -1.33 -2.89
C LYS A 338 4.30 -0.49 -3.99
N THR A 339 3.65 -0.38 -5.12
CA THR A 339 4.08 0.48 -6.23
C THR A 339 2.97 1.46 -6.56
N SER A 340 3.31 2.73 -6.75
CA SER A 340 2.41 3.73 -7.31
C SER A 340 2.96 4.29 -8.62
N PHE A 341 2.13 5.03 -9.36
CA PHE A 341 2.51 5.83 -10.51
C PHE A 341 3.63 6.79 -10.14
N GLY A 342 3.53 7.43 -8.97
CA GLY A 342 4.58 8.29 -8.44
C GLY A 342 5.90 7.55 -8.27
N PHE A 343 5.88 6.38 -7.62
CA PHE A 343 7.07 5.52 -7.47
C PHE A 343 7.66 5.11 -8.83
N ASN A 344 6.84 4.59 -9.75
CA ASN A 344 7.29 4.15 -11.06
C ASN A 344 7.89 5.30 -11.89
N PHE A 345 7.31 6.50 -11.78
CA PHE A 345 7.81 7.68 -12.46
C PHE A 345 9.15 8.15 -11.90
N MET A 346 9.34 8.14 -10.57
CA MET A 346 10.63 8.42 -9.95
C MET A 346 11.69 7.39 -10.32
N GLU A 347 11.33 6.11 -10.37
CA GLU A 347 12.24 5.05 -10.81
C GLU A 347 12.66 5.23 -12.27
N MET A 348 11.75 5.65 -13.15
CA MET A 348 12.07 5.96 -14.54
C MET A 348 13.08 7.12 -14.66
N ILE A 349 12.89 8.19 -13.88
CA ILE A 349 13.82 9.32 -13.81
C ILE A 349 15.20 8.87 -13.32
N ALA A 350 15.26 8.22 -12.16
CA ALA A 350 16.51 7.80 -11.55
C ALA A 350 17.30 6.80 -12.43
N ASN A 351 16.60 5.88 -13.09
CA ASN A 351 17.24 4.96 -14.03
C ASN A 351 17.85 5.71 -15.22
N ALA A 352 17.16 6.71 -15.77
CA ALA A 352 17.67 7.53 -16.86
C ALA A 352 18.85 8.41 -16.42
N GLU A 353 18.78 9.02 -15.24
CA GLU A 353 19.84 9.85 -14.65
C GLU A 353 21.12 9.03 -14.45
N VAL A 354 21.03 7.92 -13.72
CA VAL A 354 22.18 7.04 -13.46
C VAL A 354 22.78 6.52 -14.75
N TYR A 355 21.96 6.01 -15.67
CA TYR A 355 22.43 5.52 -16.96
C TYR A 355 23.17 6.62 -17.74
N SER A 356 22.52 7.77 -17.90
CA SER A 356 23.05 8.88 -18.72
C SER A 356 24.32 9.48 -18.12
N TYR A 357 24.38 9.62 -16.79
CA TYR A 357 25.53 10.17 -16.10
C TYR A 357 26.74 9.24 -16.20
N ILE A 358 26.53 7.93 -16.02
CA ILE A 358 27.58 6.93 -16.26
C ILE A 358 28.07 7.00 -17.72
N GLN A 359 27.17 7.16 -18.70
CA GLN A 359 27.61 7.31 -20.10
C GLN A 359 28.49 8.55 -20.30
N VAL A 360 28.14 9.67 -19.67
CA VAL A 360 28.91 10.91 -19.79
C VAL A 360 30.27 10.79 -19.11
N MET A 361 30.34 10.25 -17.89
CA MET A 361 31.62 9.98 -17.21
C MET A 361 32.53 9.06 -18.02
N ASN A 362 31.98 8.04 -18.67
CA ASN A 362 32.74 7.15 -19.56
C ASN A 362 33.39 7.91 -20.73
N THR A 363 32.81 9.03 -21.21
CA THR A 363 33.46 9.85 -22.25
C THR A 363 34.73 10.56 -21.77
N PHE A 364 34.90 10.67 -20.44
CA PHE A 364 36.10 11.19 -19.78
C PHE A 364 37.00 10.05 -19.25
N ASN A 365 36.76 8.80 -19.66
CA ASN A 365 37.45 7.60 -19.17
C ASN A 365 37.31 7.36 -17.66
N ILE A 366 36.20 7.81 -17.06
CA ILE A 366 35.90 7.58 -15.64
C ILE A 366 34.79 6.53 -15.56
N ARG A 367 35.11 5.38 -14.98
CA ARG A 367 34.16 4.29 -14.78
C ARG A 367 33.61 4.32 -13.36
N ILE A 368 32.31 4.09 -13.23
CA ILE A 368 31.65 4.01 -11.93
C ILE A 368 32.16 2.83 -11.10
N GLU A 369 32.54 1.73 -11.75
CA GLU A 369 33.20 0.60 -11.11
C GLU A 369 34.50 1.02 -10.40
N ASP A 370 35.34 1.81 -11.06
CA ASP A 370 36.61 2.27 -10.51
C ASP A 370 36.38 3.29 -9.37
N MET A 371 35.31 4.10 -9.46
CA MET A 371 34.86 4.99 -8.38
C MET A 371 34.43 4.22 -7.13
N ILE A 372 33.73 3.08 -7.30
CA ILE A 372 33.30 2.21 -6.20
C ILE A 372 34.52 1.58 -5.51
N GLU A 373 35.47 1.03 -6.28
CA GLU A 373 36.72 0.50 -5.69
C GLU A 373 37.49 1.57 -4.94
N TRP A 374 37.64 2.76 -5.54
CA TRP A 374 38.30 3.90 -4.89
C TRP A 374 37.63 4.29 -3.57
N PHE A 375 36.29 4.32 -3.53
CA PHE A 375 35.55 4.67 -2.31
C PHE A 375 35.95 3.74 -1.15
N PHE A 376 35.81 2.43 -1.35
CA PHE A 376 36.05 1.47 -0.28
C PHE A 376 37.54 1.30 0.06
N MET A 377 38.41 1.22 -0.95
CA MET A 377 39.81 0.85 -0.74
C MET A 377 40.73 2.03 -0.43
N LYS A 378 40.34 3.25 -0.81
CA LYS A 378 41.17 4.45 -0.64
C LYS A 378 40.49 5.53 0.18
N TYR A 379 39.29 5.98 -0.20
CA TYR A 379 38.63 7.08 0.50
C TYR A 379 38.30 6.74 1.96
N LEU A 380 37.75 5.55 2.24
CA LEU A 380 37.48 5.13 3.62
C LEU A 380 38.74 5.06 4.49
N LYS A 381 39.86 4.64 3.91
CA LYS A 381 41.16 4.61 4.58
C LYS A 381 41.67 6.04 4.84
N ASP A 382 41.71 6.87 3.80
CA ASP A 382 42.33 8.20 3.85
C ASP A 382 41.52 9.16 4.75
N GLU A 383 40.18 9.11 4.70
CA GLU A 383 39.30 10.05 5.43
C GLU A 383 38.84 9.53 6.80
N PHE A 384 38.61 8.22 6.94
CA PHE A 384 38.06 7.62 8.17
C PHE A 384 39.02 6.68 8.89
N SER A 385 40.25 6.49 8.38
CA SER A 385 41.22 5.53 8.92
C SER A 385 40.70 4.09 8.97
N ILE A 386 39.76 3.74 8.09
CA ILE A 386 39.20 2.39 7.97
C ILE A 386 40.12 1.56 7.06
N GLU A 387 40.83 0.62 7.65
CA GLU A 387 41.77 -0.25 6.94
C GLU A 387 41.11 -1.56 6.47
N ASN A 388 41.77 -2.25 5.53
CA ASN A 388 41.42 -3.60 5.07
C ASN A 388 40.04 -3.77 4.42
N PHE A 389 39.35 -2.70 4.02
CA PHE A 389 38.15 -2.82 3.19
C PHE A 389 38.54 -3.26 1.77
N VAL A 390 37.87 -4.29 1.24
CA VAL A 390 38.18 -4.83 -0.10
C VAL A 390 36.90 -5.00 -0.91
N VAL A 391 36.92 -4.46 -2.13
CA VAL A 391 35.88 -4.63 -3.15
C VAL A 391 36.57 -4.86 -4.50
N LYS A 392 36.01 -5.72 -5.35
CA LYS A 392 36.56 -6.00 -6.69
C LYS A 392 35.49 -5.88 -7.76
N MET A 393 35.58 -4.86 -8.59
CA MET A 393 34.63 -4.60 -9.66
C MET A 393 35.10 -5.22 -10.99
N PRO A 394 34.17 -5.60 -11.89
CA PRO A 394 34.52 -6.19 -13.18
C PRO A 394 35.25 -5.21 -14.10
N SER A 395 36.00 -5.73 -15.06
CA SER A 395 36.65 -4.91 -16.09
C SER A 395 35.65 -4.38 -17.13
N ASP A 396 36.08 -3.37 -17.89
CA ASP A 396 35.32 -2.74 -18.96
C ASP A 396 34.86 -3.73 -20.05
N VAL A 397 35.75 -4.63 -20.47
CA VAL A 397 35.54 -5.64 -21.52
C VAL A 397 34.65 -6.81 -21.09
N THR A 398 34.29 -6.90 -19.81
CA THR A 398 33.45 -7.98 -19.29
C THR A 398 32.02 -7.88 -19.85
N PRO A 399 31.41 -8.96 -20.38
CA PRO A 399 30.02 -8.93 -20.83
C PRO A 399 29.04 -8.58 -19.69
N TYR A 400 27.93 -7.91 -20.00
CA TYR A 400 26.97 -7.46 -18.97
C TYR A 400 26.47 -8.57 -18.05
N PHE A 401 26.22 -9.76 -18.60
CA PHE A 401 25.84 -10.94 -17.80
C PHE A 401 26.85 -11.27 -16.70
N GLU A 402 28.15 -11.29 -17.05
CA GLU A 402 29.24 -11.56 -16.11
C GLU A 402 29.49 -10.37 -15.17
N LYS A 403 29.24 -9.13 -15.61
CA LYS A 403 29.24 -7.95 -14.73
C LYS A 403 28.18 -8.08 -13.64
N CYS A 404 26.94 -8.45 -13.98
CA CYS A 404 25.90 -8.68 -12.98
C CYS A 404 26.31 -9.77 -11.98
N ARG A 405 26.84 -10.91 -12.46
CA ARG A 405 27.27 -12.04 -11.60
C ARG A 405 28.44 -11.71 -10.68
N SER A 406 29.32 -10.80 -11.08
CA SER A 406 30.48 -10.42 -10.27
C SER A 406 30.15 -9.33 -9.25
N ILE A 407 29.28 -8.37 -9.59
CA ILE A 407 28.95 -7.26 -8.69
C ILE A 407 28.02 -7.68 -7.54
N LEU A 408 27.06 -8.57 -7.79
CA LEU A 408 26.09 -9.00 -6.77
C LEU A 408 26.75 -9.60 -5.50
N PRO A 409 27.72 -10.54 -5.61
CA PRO A 409 28.47 -11.03 -4.44
C PRO A 409 29.28 -9.94 -3.72
N GLU A 410 29.76 -8.92 -4.44
CA GLU A 410 30.53 -7.83 -3.82
C GLU A 410 29.63 -6.92 -2.97
N ILE A 411 28.35 -6.74 -3.32
CA ILE A 411 27.37 -6.08 -2.45
C ILE A 411 27.24 -6.85 -1.12
N ASP A 412 27.07 -8.18 -1.18
CA ASP A 412 27.00 -9.02 0.03
C ASP A 412 28.29 -8.90 0.87
N ARG A 413 29.45 -8.86 0.20
CA ARG A 413 30.75 -8.72 0.85
C ARG A 413 30.92 -7.35 1.52
N VAL A 414 30.48 -6.26 0.88
CA VAL A 414 30.48 -4.91 1.45
C VAL A 414 29.67 -4.88 2.74
N PHE A 415 28.47 -5.45 2.74
CA PHE A 415 27.63 -5.50 3.94
C PHE A 415 28.25 -6.32 5.08
N LYS A 416 28.90 -7.46 4.78
CA LYS A 416 29.64 -8.24 5.79
C LYS A 416 30.79 -7.44 6.40
N GLN A 417 31.61 -6.81 5.55
CA GLN A 417 32.75 -5.99 6.00
C GLN A 417 32.28 -4.80 6.83
N TYR A 418 31.19 -4.16 6.42
CA TYR A 418 30.62 -3.02 7.14
C TYR A 418 30.07 -3.43 8.52
N ASN A 419 29.32 -4.54 8.60
CA ASN A 419 28.85 -5.05 9.89
C ASN A 419 30.00 -5.43 10.82
N ALA A 420 31.03 -6.12 10.31
CA ALA A 420 32.22 -6.43 11.11
C ALA A 420 32.90 -5.15 11.63
N LEU A 421 33.02 -4.11 10.78
CA LEU A 421 33.56 -2.83 11.22
C LEU A 421 32.72 -2.16 12.32
N VAL A 422 31.39 -2.22 12.23
CA VAL A 422 30.49 -1.66 13.26
C VAL A 422 30.55 -2.46 14.58
N GLU A 423 30.68 -3.80 14.49
CA GLU A 423 30.67 -4.70 15.65
C GLU A 423 32.01 -4.78 16.36
N ASP A 424 33.07 -4.98 15.60
CA ASP A 424 34.42 -5.30 16.09
C ASP A 424 35.36 -4.08 16.05
N GLY A 425 34.96 -3.00 15.37
CA GLY A 425 35.76 -1.79 15.19
C GLY A 425 36.86 -1.93 14.13
N GLU A 426 37.00 -3.11 13.54
CA GLU A 426 37.99 -3.41 12.50
C GLU A 426 37.46 -4.42 11.47
N ILE A 427 38.14 -4.54 10.34
CA ILE A 427 37.81 -5.51 9.30
C ILE A 427 38.87 -6.59 9.28
N ASP A 428 38.60 -7.70 9.98
CA ASP A 428 39.40 -8.92 9.89
C ASP A 428 38.89 -9.79 8.73
N GLN A 429 39.67 -9.83 7.65
CA GLN A 429 39.33 -10.60 6.45
C GLN A 429 39.34 -12.12 6.69
N GLU A 430 40.15 -12.63 7.62
CA GLU A 430 40.19 -14.06 7.93
C GLU A 430 38.92 -14.45 8.72
N LEU A 431 38.51 -13.62 9.68
CA LEU A 431 37.28 -13.83 10.44
C LEU A 431 36.04 -13.81 9.53
N ILE A 432 35.96 -12.83 8.62
CA ILE A 432 34.84 -12.72 7.67
C ILE A 432 34.77 -13.95 6.75
N GLN A 433 35.92 -14.52 6.34
CA GLN A 433 35.96 -15.73 5.51
C GLN A 433 35.51 -16.99 6.25
N LEU A 434 35.76 -17.07 7.56
CA LEU A 434 35.26 -18.16 8.41
C LEU A 434 33.76 -18.04 8.70
N SER A 435 33.23 -16.82 8.64
CA SER A 435 31.81 -16.56 8.88
C SER A 435 30.93 -17.06 7.73
N SER A 436 30.07 -18.04 8.05
CA SER A 436 29.01 -18.49 7.15
C SER A 436 27.76 -17.60 7.19
N SER A 437 27.75 -16.50 7.95
CA SER A 437 26.56 -15.67 8.07
C SER A 437 26.27 -14.95 6.76
N SER A 438 25.02 -15.01 6.32
CA SER A 438 24.46 -14.12 5.30
C SER A 438 23.58 -13.11 6.03
N PHE A 439 23.87 -11.83 5.87
CA PHE A 439 23.03 -10.79 6.47
C PHE A 439 21.86 -10.47 5.54
N LYS A 440 20.68 -10.31 6.13
CA LYS A 440 19.56 -9.66 5.47
C LYS A 440 19.77 -8.14 5.50
N ASN A 441 19.11 -7.43 4.58
CA ASN A 441 19.23 -5.97 4.51
C ASN A 441 18.81 -5.28 5.83
N ASN A 442 17.87 -5.87 6.57
CA ASN A 442 17.43 -5.37 7.89
C ASN A 442 18.36 -5.71 9.06
N GLU A 443 19.43 -6.47 8.82
CA GLU A 443 20.45 -6.85 9.80
C GLU A 443 21.74 -6.04 9.63
N ILE A 444 21.78 -5.10 8.66
CA ILE A 444 22.95 -4.25 8.46
C ILE A 444 22.91 -3.11 9.49
N LYS A 445 23.88 -3.15 10.40
CA LYS A 445 24.00 -2.23 11.54
C LYS A 445 24.49 -0.86 11.09
N SER A 446 24.27 0.13 11.94
CA SER A 446 24.79 1.50 11.79
C SER A 446 25.74 1.82 12.93
N PHE A 447 26.71 2.71 12.70
CA PHE A 447 27.52 3.32 13.76
C PHE A 447 26.70 4.21 14.69
N ASN A 448 25.59 4.75 14.18
CA ASN A 448 24.78 5.73 14.86
C ASN A 448 23.63 5.05 15.60
N THR A 449 23.68 5.12 16.92
CA THR A 449 22.53 4.74 17.74
C THR A 449 21.35 5.67 17.43
N ASN A 450 20.11 5.18 17.54
CA ASN A 450 18.90 5.98 17.29
C ASN A 450 18.84 6.67 15.91
N LYS A 451 19.50 6.12 14.87
CA LYS A 451 19.57 6.73 13.53
C LYS A 451 18.20 7.03 12.92
N TYR A 452 17.29 6.07 12.94
CA TYR A 452 15.98 6.22 12.32
C TYR A 452 14.86 6.25 13.36
N VAL A 453 13.84 7.06 13.09
CA VAL A 453 12.68 7.22 13.97
C VAL A 453 11.40 6.89 13.22
N TYR A 454 10.56 6.07 13.84
CA TYR A 454 9.28 5.63 13.28
C TYR A 454 8.12 6.02 14.18
N PRO A 455 7.00 6.50 13.62
CA PRO A 455 5.80 6.74 14.40
C PRO A 455 5.17 5.40 14.80
N LEU A 456 4.73 5.32 16.06
CA LEU A 456 3.89 4.21 16.52
C LEU A 456 2.42 4.48 16.17
N ASP A 457 1.62 3.42 16.09
CA ASP A 457 0.17 3.54 15.91
C ASP A 457 -0.45 4.32 17.08
N GLY A 458 -1.54 5.04 16.81
CA GLY A 458 -2.21 5.89 17.80
C GLY A 458 -1.98 7.37 17.52
N TRP A 459 -1.38 8.08 18.47
CA TRP A 459 -1.37 9.55 18.49
C TRP A 459 -0.78 10.19 17.22
N CYS A 460 0.45 9.83 16.83
CA CYS A 460 1.09 10.39 15.64
C CYS A 460 0.28 10.15 14.38
N LYS A 461 -0.22 8.92 14.19
CA LYS A 461 -0.97 8.54 12.99
C LYS A 461 -2.32 9.26 12.91
N THR A 462 -3.05 9.37 14.01
CA THR A 462 -4.33 10.11 14.05
C THR A 462 -4.10 11.61 13.82
N ALA A 463 -3.09 12.20 14.48
CA ALA A 463 -2.72 13.59 14.28
C ALA A 463 -2.35 13.88 12.82
N SER A 464 -1.45 13.07 12.24
CA SER A 464 -1.01 13.22 10.86
C SER A 464 -2.15 13.03 9.85
N TYR A 465 -3.04 12.06 10.07
CA TYR A 465 -4.23 11.88 9.23
C TYR A 465 -5.13 13.12 9.25
N LEU A 466 -5.51 13.61 10.42
CA LEU A 466 -6.42 14.76 10.55
C LEU A 466 -5.79 16.05 10.00
N LEU A 467 -4.49 16.27 10.24
CA LEU A 467 -3.81 17.50 9.82
C LEU A 467 -3.47 17.53 8.32
N PHE A 468 -3.03 16.39 7.76
CA PHE A 468 -2.36 16.38 6.44
C PHE A 468 -3.08 15.58 5.37
N SER A 469 -3.96 14.64 5.73
CA SER A 469 -4.68 13.82 4.74
C SER A 469 -5.79 14.62 4.08
N ASP A 470 -5.81 14.54 2.74
CA ASP A 470 -6.90 15.04 1.91
C ASP A 470 -8.20 14.22 2.09
N GLN A 471 -8.12 13.03 2.70
CA GLN A 471 -9.25 12.17 3.03
C GLN A 471 -9.79 12.38 4.45
N SER A 472 -9.24 13.31 5.25
CA SER A 472 -9.73 13.60 6.61
C SER A 472 -11.15 14.18 6.64
N GLY A 473 -11.54 14.88 5.57
CA GLY A 473 -12.86 15.52 5.39
C GLY A 473 -13.10 16.76 6.25
N ILE A 474 -12.22 17.08 7.22
CA ILE A 474 -12.44 18.20 8.16
C ILE A 474 -12.19 19.58 7.53
N PHE A 475 -11.43 19.66 6.43
CA PHE A 475 -11.07 20.92 5.78
C PHE A 475 -12.01 21.32 4.64
N TYR A 476 -13.02 20.48 4.33
CA TYR A 476 -13.95 20.75 3.24
C TYR A 476 -14.96 21.83 3.65
N LEU A 477 -14.84 23.02 3.04
CA LEU A 477 -15.74 24.14 3.25
C LEU A 477 -16.43 24.48 1.91
N PRO A 478 -17.73 24.17 1.72
CA PRO A 478 -18.43 24.38 0.45
C PRO A 478 -18.37 25.83 -0.05
N SER A 479 -18.33 26.79 0.88
CA SER A 479 -18.24 28.23 0.62
C SER A 479 -16.86 28.70 0.15
N LYS A 480 -15.80 27.88 0.33
CA LYS A 480 -14.40 28.20 0.01
C LYS A 480 -13.79 27.24 -1.02
N LYS A 481 -14.51 27.01 -2.13
CA LYS A 481 -14.14 26.09 -3.25
C LYS A 481 -12.62 25.93 -3.45
N GLU A 482 -12.16 24.67 -3.46
CA GLU A 482 -10.87 24.13 -3.96
C GLU A 482 -9.61 25.00 -3.75
N LYS A 483 -9.39 25.53 -2.56
CA LYS A 483 -8.13 26.26 -2.24
C LYS A 483 -7.10 25.48 -1.43
N TYR A 484 -7.52 24.44 -0.72
CA TYR A 484 -6.69 23.82 0.32
C TYR A 484 -6.50 22.34 0.06
N ARG A 485 -5.29 21.84 0.29
CA ARG A 485 -4.96 20.42 0.12
C ARG A 485 -5.29 19.58 1.34
N ASN A 486 -5.26 20.20 2.53
CA ASN A 486 -5.55 19.56 3.81
C ASN A 486 -5.88 20.62 4.87
N PHE A 487 -6.12 20.15 6.09
CA PHE A 487 -6.51 21.01 7.21
C PHE A 487 -5.42 21.99 7.65
N LEU A 488 -4.15 21.56 7.70
CA LEU A 488 -3.05 22.48 8.00
C LEU A 488 -3.02 23.64 6.99
N ASP A 489 -3.15 23.33 5.69
CA ASP A 489 -3.12 24.33 4.62
C ASP A 489 -4.27 25.35 4.77
N LEU A 490 -5.45 24.90 5.20
CA LEU A 490 -6.59 25.77 5.52
C LEU A 490 -6.29 26.73 6.67
N VAL A 491 -5.81 26.20 7.81
CA VAL A 491 -5.59 26.98 9.04
C VAL A 491 -4.41 27.96 8.93
N VAL A 492 -3.42 27.63 8.10
CA VAL A 492 -2.25 28.49 7.85
C VAL A 492 -2.58 29.61 6.87
N LYS A 493 -3.30 29.31 5.78
CA LYS A 493 -3.60 30.30 4.73
C LYS A 493 -4.77 31.22 5.06
N ASP A 494 -5.73 30.73 5.83
CA ASP A 494 -6.97 31.45 6.15
C ASP A 494 -7.21 31.55 7.65
N SER A 495 -7.95 32.58 8.05
CA SER A 495 -8.50 32.68 9.40
C SER A 495 -9.88 32.02 9.43
N VAL A 496 -10.00 30.90 10.13
CA VAL A 496 -11.23 30.09 10.25
C VAL A 496 -11.68 29.99 11.70
N LYS A 497 -12.99 30.05 11.91
CA LYS A 497 -13.65 29.92 13.22
C LYS A 497 -14.38 28.59 13.32
N LYS A 498 -14.68 28.11 14.53
CA LYS A 498 -15.49 26.89 14.72
C LYS A 498 -16.85 26.96 14.01
N SER A 499 -17.46 28.15 13.97
CA SER A 499 -18.74 28.39 13.26
C SER A 499 -18.68 28.15 11.75
N ASP A 500 -17.49 28.07 11.17
CA ASP A 500 -17.34 27.81 9.73
C ASP A 500 -17.48 26.32 9.39
N PHE A 501 -17.42 25.42 10.39
CA PHE A 501 -17.42 23.97 10.22
C PHE A 501 -18.78 23.35 10.56
N LEU A 502 -19.11 22.25 9.88
CA LEU A 502 -20.29 21.43 10.20
C LEU A 502 -20.06 20.61 11.48
N GLU A 503 -21.13 20.23 12.16
CA GLU A 503 -21.06 19.52 13.46
C GLU A 503 -20.22 18.23 13.39
N HIS A 504 -20.39 17.43 12.33
CA HIS A 504 -19.60 16.22 12.14
C HIS A 504 -18.10 16.49 11.93
N GLN A 505 -17.75 17.65 11.36
CA GLN A 505 -16.35 18.08 11.20
C GLN A 505 -15.79 18.53 12.55
N LEU A 506 -16.57 19.31 13.32
CA LEU A 506 -16.20 19.74 14.67
C LEU A 506 -15.97 18.54 15.61
N HIS A 507 -16.82 17.50 15.53
CA HIS A 507 -16.62 16.27 16.29
C HIS A 507 -15.27 15.59 15.98
N ARG A 508 -14.88 15.54 14.71
CA ARG A 508 -13.55 15.01 14.31
C ARG A 508 -12.41 15.93 14.77
N MET A 509 -12.61 17.24 14.68
CA MET A 509 -11.63 18.25 15.12
C MET A 509 -11.44 18.27 16.63
N GLN A 510 -12.44 17.84 17.41
CA GLN A 510 -12.37 17.82 18.87
C GLN A 510 -11.14 17.03 19.34
N TRP A 511 -10.79 15.94 18.66
CA TRP A 511 -9.58 15.17 18.96
C TRP A 511 -8.30 16.03 18.87
N LEU A 512 -8.20 16.95 17.91
CA LEU A 512 -7.04 17.86 17.78
C LEU A 512 -6.99 18.90 18.89
N PHE A 513 -8.15 19.38 19.37
CA PHE A 513 -8.22 20.29 20.52
C PHE A 513 -7.84 19.57 21.82
N ASP A 514 -8.40 18.38 22.04
CA ASP A 514 -8.17 17.56 23.24
C ASP A 514 -6.70 17.12 23.38
N ASN A 515 -6.00 17.00 22.25
CA ASN A 515 -4.59 16.65 22.19
C ASN A 515 -3.65 17.87 22.04
N GLU A 516 -4.17 19.08 22.26
CA GLU A 516 -3.38 20.33 22.27
C GLU A 516 -2.57 20.55 20.98
N LEU A 517 -3.09 20.10 19.83
CA LEU A 517 -2.45 20.33 18.52
C LEU A 517 -2.94 21.65 17.89
N ILE A 518 -4.20 22.00 18.17
CA ILE A 518 -4.82 23.25 17.75
C ILE A 518 -5.54 23.92 18.92
N PHE A 519 -5.66 25.24 18.87
CA PHE A 519 -6.39 26.03 19.85
C PHE A 519 -7.18 27.15 19.16
N GLU A 520 -8.10 27.76 19.88
CA GLU A 520 -8.82 28.95 19.45
C GLU A 520 -8.21 30.18 20.14
N ASN A 521 -7.76 31.16 19.35
CA ASN A 521 -7.17 32.38 19.89
C ASN A 521 -8.25 33.38 20.38
N ASP A 522 -7.83 34.50 20.96
CA ASP A 522 -8.74 35.52 21.51
C ASP A 522 -9.73 36.11 20.49
N ASP A 523 -9.39 36.10 19.20
CA ASP A 523 -10.26 36.57 18.10
C ASP A 523 -11.25 35.49 17.61
N GLY A 524 -11.21 34.29 18.20
CA GLY A 524 -12.03 33.13 17.83
C GLY A 524 -11.52 32.35 16.62
N TYR A 525 -10.26 32.54 16.21
CA TYR A 525 -9.66 31.83 15.09
C TYR A 525 -8.88 30.61 15.56
N ILE A 526 -9.00 29.53 14.79
CA ILE A 526 -8.26 28.29 15.02
C ILE A 526 -6.80 28.49 14.61
N LYS A 527 -5.86 28.07 15.46
CA LYS A 527 -4.40 28.17 15.27
C LYS A 527 -3.69 26.90 15.73
N ILE A 528 -2.49 26.69 15.20
CA ILE A 528 -1.59 25.59 15.61
C ILE A 528 -0.92 25.95 16.94
N VAL A 529 -0.87 25.01 17.88
CA VAL A 529 -0.25 25.20 19.20
C VAL A 529 1.28 25.25 19.09
N ASP A 530 1.89 24.20 18.55
CA ASP A 530 3.34 24.10 18.37
C ASP A 530 3.71 23.72 16.94
N ILE A 531 4.42 24.63 16.26
CA ILE A 531 4.86 24.45 14.88
C ILE A 531 5.91 23.33 14.75
N LYS A 532 6.74 23.09 15.79
CA LYS A 532 7.80 22.07 15.74
C LYS A 532 7.19 20.66 15.81
N THR A 533 6.22 20.45 16.70
CA THR A 533 5.40 19.24 16.76
C THR A 533 4.71 18.96 15.43
N VAL A 534 4.05 19.96 14.83
CA VAL A 534 3.39 19.80 13.53
C VAL A 534 4.39 19.52 12.42
N TYR A 535 5.59 20.10 12.46
CA TYR A 535 6.67 19.81 11.52
C TYR A 535 7.10 18.34 11.57
N ILE A 536 7.35 17.79 12.77
CA ILE A 536 7.71 16.37 12.95
C ILE A 536 6.59 15.46 12.43
N LEU A 537 5.33 15.76 12.77
CA LEU A 537 4.17 14.99 12.30
C LEU A 537 4.01 15.04 10.77
N LYS A 538 4.35 16.18 10.17
CA LYS A 538 4.35 16.36 8.71
C LYS A 538 5.43 15.50 8.06
N GLU A 539 6.64 15.47 8.63
CA GLU A 539 7.72 14.62 8.15
C GLU A 539 7.33 13.14 8.23
N PHE A 540 6.77 12.67 9.36
CA PHE A 540 6.25 11.30 9.46
C PHE A 540 5.18 10.99 8.43
N TYR A 541 4.32 11.95 8.11
CA TYR A 541 3.28 11.75 7.10
C TYR A 541 3.89 11.61 5.69
N TYR A 542 4.74 12.54 5.26
CA TYR A 542 5.22 12.51 3.87
C TYR A 542 6.41 11.58 3.62
N GLU A 543 7.21 11.31 4.64
CA GLU A 543 8.49 10.60 4.51
C GLU A 543 8.50 9.23 5.20
N ASP A 544 7.46 8.89 5.97
CA ASP A 544 7.30 7.66 6.79
C ASP A 544 8.37 7.47 7.90
N VAL A 545 9.55 8.09 7.78
CA VAL A 545 10.70 7.96 8.69
C VAL A 545 11.48 9.27 8.84
N LEU A 546 12.08 9.47 10.01
CA LEU A 546 13.04 10.55 10.28
C LEU A 546 14.46 10.00 10.37
N SER A 547 15.43 10.74 9.86
CA SER A 547 16.87 10.51 10.07
C SER A 547 17.33 11.40 11.24
N TYR A 548 17.32 10.86 12.47
CA TYR A 548 17.39 11.61 13.73
C TYR A 548 18.55 12.61 13.78
N TRP A 549 19.76 12.18 13.42
CA TRP A 549 20.97 12.98 13.53
C TRP A 549 21.06 14.14 12.52
N HIS A 550 20.21 14.13 11.48
CA HIS A 550 20.11 15.22 10.51
C HIS A 550 19.22 16.38 10.95
N TYR A 551 18.63 16.28 12.16
CA TYR A 551 17.83 17.34 12.75
C TYR A 551 18.62 18.11 13.81
N HIS A 552 18.35 19.41 13.89
CA HIS A 552 18.92 20.27 14.92
C HIS A 552 18.53 19.80 16.33
N LYS A 553 19.37 20.09 17.33
CA LYS A 553 19.23 19.65 18.73
C LYS A 553 17.84 19.93 19.32
N GLU A 554 17.21 21.05 18.95
CA GLU A 554 15.85 21.40 19.39
C GLU A 554 14.78 20.42 18.90
N ILE A 555 14.87 19.96 17.64
CA ILE A 555 13.94 18.99 17.07
C ILE A 555 14.24 17.61 17.65
N ARG A 556 15.51 17.24 17.79
CA ARG A 556 15.93 15.98 18.44
C ARG A 556 15.36 15.85 19.85
N SER A 557 15.48 16.90 20.66
CA SER A 557 14.89 16.90 22.01
C SER A 557 13.37 16.67 22.00
N LEU A 558 12.66 17.21 21.02
CA LEU A 558 11.21 16.98 20.89
C LEU A 558 10.90 15.54 20.45
N ILE A 559 11.74 14.94 19.62
CA ILE A 559 11.62 13.52 19.25
C ILE A 559 11.88 12.63 20.48
N ASP A 560 12.87 12.96 21.32
CA ASP A 560 13.12 12.23 22.57
C ASP A 560 11.92 12.33 23.53
N ASP A 561 11.23 13.47 23.57
CA ASP A 561 9.97 13.62 24.31
C ASP A 561 8.86 12.71 23.75
N PHE A 562 8.80 12.54 22.43
CA PHE A 562 7.83 11.65 21.79
C PHE A 562 8.11 10.19 22.14
N GLU A 563 9.38 9.79 22.21
CA GLU A 563 9.76 8.44 22.64
C GLU A 563 9.35 8.20 24.09
N ARG A 564 9.62 9.16 24.99
CA ARG A 564 9.19 9.09 26.40
C ARG A 564 7.68 8.98 26.57
N LYS A 565 6.91 9.53 25.63
CA LYS A 565 5.44 9.41 25.55
C LYS A 565 4.96 8.15 24.81
N ASN A 566 5.87 7.31 24.35
CA ASN A 566 5.60 6.11 23.56
C ASN A 566 4.84 6.42 22.25
N TYR A 567 5.18 7.53 21.60
CA TYR A 567 4.62 7.93 20.30
C TYR A 567 5.50 7.49 19.13
N VAL A 568 6.78 7.26 19.38
CA VAL A 568 7.77 6.87 18.36
C VAL A 568 8.70 5.79 18.88
N THR A 569 9.38 5.11 17.97
CA THR A 569 10.44 4.14 18.27
C THR A 569 11.67 4.41 17.41
N PHE A 570 12.85 4.08 17.95
CA PHE A 570 14.13 4.22 17.27
C PHE A 570 14.65 2.90 16.70
N GLU A 571 15.44 2.99 15.62
CA GLU A 571 16.23 1.88 15.07
C GLU A 571 17.65 2.36 14.71
N SER A 572 18.60 1.43 14.72
CA SER A 572 20.03 1.69 14.49
C SER A 572 20.60 0.79 13.38
N THR A 573 19.88 0.71 12.27
CA THR A 573 20.31 0.02 11.05
C THR A 573 20.89 1.01 10.05
N LEU A 574 21.75 0.55 9.14
CA LEU A 574 22.34 1.39 8.09
C LEU A 574 21.25 2.05 7.22
N LEU A 575 20.28 1.21 6.82
CA LEU A 575 19.16 1.55 5.95
C LEU A 575 17.86 1.64 6.77
N SER A 576 16.98 2.55 6.41
CA SER A 576 15.62 2.63 6.96
C SER A 576 14.77 1.44 6.48
N ARG A 577 13.68 1.10 7.18
CA ARG A 577 12.72 0.04 6.76
C ARG A 577 12.29 0.15 5.29
N ASN A 578 12.00 1.36 4.81
CA ASN A 578 11.61 1.58 3.41
C ASN A 578 12.77 1.36 2.43
N GLU A 579 13.99 1.73 2.81
CA GLU A 579 15.20 1.48 2.02
C GLU A 579 15.55 -0.02 1.98
N GLN A 580 15.41 -0.73 3.10
CA GLN A 580 15.56 -2.18 3.17
C GLN A 580 14.57 -2.87 2.23
N ASP A 581 13.31 -2.43 2.25
CA ASP A 581 12.26 -2.96 1.39
C ASP A 581 12.51 -2.67 -0.08
N TYR A 582 13.04 -1.49 -0.41
CA TYR A 582 13.46 -1.14 -1.77
C TYR A 582 14.60 -2.04 -2.28
N LEU A 583 15.64 -2.29 -1.47
CA LEU A 583 16.71 -3.22 -1.83
C LEU A 583 16.18 -4.65 -1.96
N ASP A 584 15.34 -5.10 -1.03
CA ASP A 584 14.73 -6.42 -1.07
C ASP A 584 13.84 -6.60 -2.30
N TYR A 585 13.08 -5.58 -2.69
CA TYR A 585 12.23 -5.60 -3.88
C TYR A 585 13.02 -5.87 -5.16
N TYR A 586 14.24 -5.32 -5.28
CA TYR A 586 15.07 -5.52 -6.46
C TYR A 586 15.95 -6.77 -6.39
N LEU A 587 16.63 -6.98 -5.27
CA LEU A 587 17.63 -8.03 -5.14
C LEU A 587 17.00 -9.40 -4.85
N ASN A 588 15.94 -9.45 -4.04
CA ASN A 588 15.44 -10.69 -3.44
C ASN A 588 13.95 -10.93 -3.76
N LYS A 589 13.45 -12.15 -3.51
CA LYS A 589 12.01 -12.50 -3.56
C LYS A 589 11.51 -13.13 -2.26
N SER A 590 12.27 -12.96 -1.18
CA SER A 590 11.95 -13.52 0.15
C SER A 590 10.77 -12.80 0.81
N LYS A 591 10.71 -11.47 0.69
CA LYS A 591 9.65 -10.63 1.29
C LYS A 591 8.51 -10.34 0.31
N PHE A 592 8.84 -10.04 -0.94
CA PHE A 592 7.89 -9.58 -1.95
C PHE A 592 7.82 -10.50 -3.16
N THR A 593 6.64 -11.05 -3.45
CA THR A 593 6.45 -11.98 -4.58
C THR A 593 6.44 -11.29 -5.94
N ASN A 594 6.22 -9.97 -5.97
CA ASN A 594 6.35 -9.12 -7.16
C ASN A 594 7.75 -8.50 -7.31
N GLY A 595 8.72 -8.90 -6.48
CA GLY A 595 10.11 -8.45 -6.60
C GLY A 595 10.81 -8.95 -7.86
N PHE A 596 11.86 -8.22 -8.28
CA PHE A 596 12.64 -8.53 -9.49
C PHE A 596 13.54 -9.77 -9.31
N ASP A 597 13.91 -10.09 -8.08
CA ASP A 597 14.67 -11.29 -7.73
C ASP A 597 16.06 -11.36 -8.39
N ILE A 598 16.67 -10.22 -8.70
CA ILE A 598 17.88 -10.13 -9.53
C ILE A 598 18.99 -11.02 -8.98
N ARG A 599 19.24 -10.97 -7.67
CA ARG A 599 20.28 -11.78 -7.02
C ARG A 599 20.08 -13.26 -7.28
N ASN A 600 18.88 -13.78 -6.99
CA ASN A 600 18.60 -15.20 -7.16
C ASN A 600 18.61 -15.62 -8.63
N ARG A 601 18.14 -14.79 -9.56
CA ARG A 601 18.16 -15.16 -10.99
C ARG A 601 19.58 -15.34 -11.53
N TYR A 602 20.50 -14.46 -11.13
CA TYR A 602 21.91 -14.53 -11.55
C TYR A 602 22.71 -15.61 -10.81
N LEU A 603 22.44 -15.83 -9.52
CA LEU A 603 23.09 -16.89 -8.73
C LEU A 603 22.62 -18.30 -9.12
N HIS A 604 21.32 -18.49 -9.36
CA HIS A 604 20.75 -19.81 -9.65
C HIS A 604 20.53 -20.08 -11.14
N GLY A 605 20.86 -19.13 -12.01
CA GLY A 605 20.85 -19.32 -13.46
C GLY A 605 19.45 -19.38 -14.08
N THR A 606 18.45 -18.74 -13.47
CA THR A 606 17.07 -18.68 -13.98
C THR A 606 16.80 -17.47 -14.87
N ASN A 607 17.87 -16.82 -15.36
CA ASN A 607 17.80 -15.70 -16.29
C ASN A 607 17.38 -16.17 -17.70
N GLY A 608 16.63 -15.33 -18.41
CA GLY A 608 16.44 -15.47 -19.86
C GLY A 608 17.71 -15.08 -20.63
N SER A 609 17.77 -15.38 -21.92
CA SER A 609 18.94 -15.13 -22.79
C SER A 609 18.89 -13.79 -23.54
N ASP A 610 18.45 -12.72 -22.87
CA ASP A 610 18.27 -11.38 -23.48
C ASP A 610 19.37 -10.40 -23.04
N GLU A 611 20.25 -10.02 -23.97
CA GLU A 611 21.34 -9.07 -23.72
C GLU A 611 20.86 -7.67 -23.31
N ASN A 612 19.69 -7.22 -23.80
CA ASN A 612 19.14 -5.93 -23.39
C ASN A 612 18.67 -5.97 -21.93
N GLN A 613 18.12 -7.11 -21.50
CA GLN A 613 17.77 -7.32 -20.10
C GLN A 613 19.03 -7.32 -19.23
N TYR A 614 20.12 -7.97 -19.66
CA TYR A 614 21.37 -7.96 -18.91
C TYR A 614 21.96 -6.56 -18.75
N LYS A 615 21.93 -5.75 -19.82
CA LYS A 615 22.36 -4.36 -19.75
C LYS A 615 21.49 -3.56 -18.77
N THR A 616 20.17 -3.75 -18.80
CA THR A 616 19.24 -3.07 -17.89
C THR A 616 19.48 -3.47 -16.43
N ASP A 617 19.61 -4.77 -16.17
CA ASP A 617 19.90 -5.31 -14.84
C ASP A 617 21.25 -4.79 -14.31
N TYR A 618 22.26 -4.65 -15.18
CA TYR A 618 23.57 -4.11 -14.81
C TYR A 618 23.49 -2.67 -14.27
N TYR A 619 22.82 -1.75 -14.99
CA TYR A 619 22.69 -0.36 -14.51
C TYR A 619 21.81 -0.25 -13.27
N LEU A 620 20.81 -1.13 -13.14
CA LEU A 620 20.00 -1.23 -11.93
C LEU A 620 20.84 -1.68 -10.73
N ILE A 621 21.68 -2.70 -10.89
CA ILE A 621 22.61 -3.15 -9.83
C ILE A 621 23.58 -2.03 -9.44
N LEU A 622 24.14 -1.30 -10.41
CA LEU A 622 24.99 -0.15 -10.12
C LEU A 622 24.27 0.97 -9.36
N LYS A 623 23.00 1.26 -9.72
CA LYS A 623 22.18 2.21 -8.95
C LYS A 623 22.05 1.79 -7.49
N LEU A 624 21.76 0.52 -7.23
CA LEU A 624 21.68 0.00 -5.86
C LEU A 624 23.02 0.12 -5.13
N PHE A 625 24.15 -0.14 -5.81
CA PHE A 625 25.48 0.01 -5.22
C PHE A 625 25.81 1.49 -4.92
N ILE A 626 25.45 2.41 -5.81
CA ILE A 626 25.58 3.87 -5.58
C ILE A 626 24.82 4.27 -4.31
N ILE A 627 23.58 3.80 -4.15
CA ILE A 627 22.79 4.04 -2.93
C ILE A 627 23.52 3.52 -1.70
N ILE A 628 24.06 2.30 -1.74
CA ILE A 628 24.81 1.70 -0.61
C ILE A 628 26.04 2.55 -0.25
N VAL A 629 26.81 2.99 -1.25
CA VAL A 629 27.98 3.87 -1.04
C VAL A 629 27.57 5.17 -0.36
N ILE A 630 26.52 5.84 -0.86
CA ILE A 630 26.00 7.07 -0.27
C ILE A 630 25.55 6.84 1.17
N LYS A 631 24.84 5.74 1.45
CA LYS A 631 24.32 5.42 2.80
C LYS A 631 25.43 5.05 3.79
N ILE A 632 26.49 4.38 3.35
CA ILE A 632 27.68 4.11 4.18
C ILE A 632 28.42 5.42 4.47
N ASN A 633 28.64 6.25 3.45
CA ASN A 633 29.30 7.54 3.65
C ASN A 633 28.51 8.44 4.61
N ASP A 634 27.19 8.53 4.43
CA ASP A 634 26.27 9.21 5.33
C ASP A 634 26.45 8.73 6.77
N ASP A 635 26.38 7.42 6.99
CA ASP A 635 26.51 6.83 8.33
C ASP A 635 27.84 7.14 9.02
N LEU A 636 28.94 7.19 8.26
CA LEU A 636 30.26 7.55 8.77
C LEU A 636 30.43 9.07 8.98
N CYS A 637 29.76 9.88 8.16
CA CYS A 637 29.81 11.35 8.25
C CYS A 637 28.97 11.90 9.39
N ILE A 638 27.87 11.23 9.75
CA ILE A 638 27.07 11.59 10.92
C ILE A 638 28.00 11.54 12.14
N LYS A 639 28.30 12.70 12.69
CA LYS A 639 28.92 12.80 14.00
C LYS A 639 27.78 12.92 15.00
N GLU A 640 27.52 11.86 15.76
CA GLU A 640 26.88 12.01 17.05
C GLU A 640 27.60 13.16 17.78
N ASP A 641 26.87 14.22 18.15
CA ASP A 641 27.40 15.28 19.00
C ASP A 641 27.76 14.64 20.35
N TYR A 642 28.92 14.00 20.43
CA TYR A 642 29.56 13.63 21.68
C TYR A 642 29.96 14.92 22.37
N GLU A 643 29.03 15.54 23.09
CA GLU A 643 29.38 16.50 24.12
C GLU A 643 30.27 15.75 25.15
N ALA A 644 31.54 16.17 25.16
CA ALA A 644 32.59 15.96 26.17
C ALA A 644 33.56 14.76 25.99
N ASN A 645 34.66 14.99 25.29
CA ASN A 645 35.97 15.06 25.97
C ASN A 645 36.98 15.93 25.20
N PRO A 646 37.73 16.81 25.88
CA PRO A 646 38.61 17.77 25.22
C PRO A 646 39.95 17.14 24.87
N LEU A 647 40.43 17.37 23.64
CA LEU A 647 41.84 17.63 23.36
C LEU A 647 41.96 18.75 22.32
#